data_AF-A0A351KT08-F1
#
_entry.id   AF-A0A351KT08-F1
#
_cell.length_a   1.000
_cell.length_b   1.000
_cell.length_c   1.000
_cell.angle_alpha   90.00
_cell.angle_beta   90.00
_cell.angle_gamma   90.00
#
_symmetry.space_group_name_H-M   'P 1'
#
loop_
_entity.id
_entity.type
_entity.pdbx_description
1 polymer ?
#
loop_
_entity_poly.entity_id
_entity_poly.type
_entity_poly.pdbx_seq_one_letter_code
_entity_poly.pdbx_strand_id
1 'polypeptide(L)'
;MQTPSKKFIVGGSQLKKLRNALAVIHCRRLLSTFQKEAEGTISHDQAKRVTYLTELFSRIHREIFEDWKEQAITQDRPGAMASADDRKLFRETIESLVLYDDKNQDTAIFDNNGFVIKTENIAERLARFYHAMRAIKPFGYGNKLTLDFFMIALSNLPAFSSVYERGIDFRRLEPRDADLLHDSKSSLEEVCHAFVHAMDPSRARCLLNKANGYGIWPEQKAFVFGMPFLRHRTAEGLDCLVTVNGGLVPLSSLHEDQIPLGVHFADYPLSLTEKVIGHLPGTESLRGKPYIDGIPIGPNGEAPLFCLDVNILTGLRSPSHTEFVELVKQTLGEKTPIFDLANNAELRDQLILAAEGDERLRRGVEIAHDHLSAIASKLDRIKQGIFADKTPVDLPSLFLCMGGAGAGKTAVEEIARAECGDNFVIASLDEFRKQSDLYLVMTAANHHSDDYIYVEPFANTLRDWVAAEARNRKVSLLYDGTSIPYIPRYSGIVEAFKRDGFKTLIAGIDAFIVKPRGREEELPRVAAILSVKDRFDRTGRALPWVVAVDKHIRAPGAFLDALQHAALDKLSLFANDGKIDRHYLVAETFSLTPEEIAELQSSQCEGHLTDALVDLMKARESSTLRNLSGGDAEKMGELFARIPNWGEANVGYLVYSYRNAHRVLVIYNLRRMVDFLEKGQLNPNASGEDGLLHKNASLAFHIAPGSPEPWTIQLQDSTQF
;
A
#
# COMPACT_ATOMS: atom_id res chain seq x y z
N MET A 1 -42.33 25.17 10.65
CA MET A 1 -41.69 24.09 9.86
C MET A 1 -41.50 22.90 10.79
N GLN A 2 -42.16 21.78 10.50
CA GLN A 2 -41.90 20.53 11.22
C GLN A 2 -40.45 20.10 10.92
N THR A 3 -39.66 19.91 11.97
CA THR A 3 -38.35 19.26 11.87
C THR A 3 -38.56 17.91 11.17
N PRO A 4 -37.86 17.59 10.07
CA PRO A 4 -38.02 16.29 9.43
C PRO A 4 -37.70 15.22 10.47
N SER A 5 -38.63 14.31 10.72
CA SER A 5 -38.38 13.17 11.61
C SER A 5 -37.15 12.43 11.05
N LYS A 6 -36.11 12.23 11.86
CA LYS A 6 -34.96 11.41 11.49
C LYS A 6 -35.50 10.05 11.04
N LYS A 7 -35.45 9.77 9.73
CA LYS A 7 -35.80 8.45 9.21
C LYS A 7 -34.85 7.44 9.87
N PHE A 8 -35.42 6.50 10.61
CA PHE A 8 -34.66 5.41 11.19
C PHE A 8 -34.27 4.46 10.05
N ILE A 9 -32.97 4.26 9.84
CA ILE A 9 -32.44 3.30 8.88
C ILE A 9 -31.84 2.12 9.64
N VAL A 10 -32.26 0.92 9.26
CA VAL A 10 -31.70 -0.34 9.78
C VAL A 10 -30.20 -0.37 9.48
N GLY A 11 -29.36 -0.64 10.48
CA GLY A 11 -27.89 -0.59 10.32
C GLY A 11 -27.26 0.82 10.39
N GLY A 12 -28.03 1.86 10.73
CA GLY A 12 -27.51 3.24 10.82
C GLY A 12 -26.29 3.43 11.73
N SER A 13 -26.13 2.59 12.76
CA SER A 13 -24.92 2.58 13.61
C SER A 13 -23.68 2.12 12.85
N GLN A 14 -23.78 1.07 12.04
CA GLN A 14 -22.67 0.56 11.23
C GLN A 14 -22.31 1.50 10.09
N LEU A 15 -23.31 2.11 9.43
CA LEU A 15 -23.07 3.16 8.43
C LEU A 15 -22.32 4.35 9.03
N LYS A 16 -22.65 4.76 10.27
CA LYS A 16 -21.91 5.80 10.99
C LYS A 16 -20.45 5.39 11.24
N LYS A 17 -20.18 4.12 11.59
CA LYS A 17 -18.81 3.61 11.76
C LYS A 17 -18.05 3.62 10.43
N LEU A 18 -18.67 3.18 9.33
CA LEU A 18 -18.10 3.24 7.98
C LEU A 18 -17.71 4.66 7.59
N ARG A 19 -18.63 5.62 7.73
CA ARG A 19 -18.35 7.04 7.45
C ARG A 19 -17.14 7.55 8.22
N ASN A 20 -17.06 7.24 9.51
CA ASN A 20 -15.95 7.68 10.35
C ASN A 20 -14.63 7.03 9.93
N ALA A 21 -14.63 5.73 9.58
CA ALA A 21 -13.43 5.03 9.13
C ALA A 21 -12.90 5.59 7.81
N LEU A 22 -13.77 5.89 6.84
CA LEU A 22 -13.41 6.58 5.60
C LEU A 22 -12.80 7.96 5.88
N ALA A 23 -13.45 8.76 6.74
CA ALA A 23 -12.98 10.09 7.07
C ALA A 23 -11.62 10.09 7.77
N VAL A 24 -11.34 9.14 8.67
CA VAL A 24 -10.02 9.02 9.32
C VAL A 24 -8.92 8.69 8.30
N ILE A 25 -9.20 7.86 7.28
CA ILE A 25 -8.24 7.61 6.19
C ILE A 25 -7.96 8.88 5.39
N HIS A 26 -9.00 9.64 5.05
CA HIS A 26 -8.85 10.91 4.31
C HIS A 26 -8.12 11.98 5.13
N CYS A 27 -8.37 12.09 6.43
CA CYS A 27 -7.62 12.97 7.34
C CYS A 27 -6.11 12.74 7.23
N ARG A 28 -5.64 11.48 7.15
CA ARG A 28 -4.21 11.18 7.03
C ARG A 28 -3.60 11.67 5.72
N ARG A 29 -4.36 11.60 4.62
CA ARG A 29 -3.95 12.14 3.30
C ARG A 29 -3.90 13.67 3.36
N LEU A 30 -4.95 14.27 3.91
CA LEU A 30 -5.09 15.72 4.00
C LEU A 30 -4.02 16.36 4.88
N LEU A 31 -3.63 15.71 5.99
CA LEU A 31 -2.59 16.20 6.90
C LEU A 31 -1.26 16.45 6.16
N SER A 32 -0.86 15.52 5.29
CA SER A 32 0.36 15.65 4.48
C SER A 32 0.29 16.78 3.44
N THR A 33 -0.92 17.10 2.98
CA THR A 33 -1.18 18.19 2.02
C THR A 33 -1.09 19.53 2.71
N PHE A 34 -1.74 19.68 3.87
CA PHE A 34 -1.68 20.92 4.65
C PHE A 34 -0.26 21.25 5.13
N GLN A 35 0.54 20.25 5.51
CA GLN A 35 1.94 20.49 5.86
C GLN A 35 2.74 21.15 4.72
N LYS A 36 2.43 20.81 3.46
CA LYS A 36 3.07 21.43 2.28
C LYS A 36 2.49 22.81 1.96
N GLU A 37 1.20 23.01 2.18
CA GLU A 37 0.50 24.27 1.88
C GLU A 37 0.70 25.36 2.95
N ALA A 38 1.10 24.98 4.17
CA ALA A 38 1.09 25.89 5.32
C ALA A 38 2.08 27.07 5.20
N GLU A 39 3.12 26.96 4.36
CA GLU A 39 4.09 28.04 4.07
C GLU A 39 3.42 29.27 3.43
N GLY A 40 2.36 29.06 2.64
CA GLY A 40 1.61 30.15 1.99
C GLY A 40 0.87 31.05 2.98
N THR A 41 0.66 30.58 4.22
CA THR A 41 -0.13 31.28 5.24
C THR A 41 0.68 32.30 6.05
N ILE A 42 1.97 32.45 5.78
CA ILE A 42 2.89 33.36 6.51
C ILE A 42 2.51 34.83 6.30
N SER A 43 1.91 35.18 5.15
CA SER A 43 1.60 36.56 4.77
C SER A 43 0.15 37.02 5.07
N HIS A 44 -0.63 36.21 5.79
CA HIS A 44 -2.04 36.53 6.06
C HIS A 44 -2.20 37.51 7.22
N ASP A 45 -2.68 38.71 6.89
CA ASP A 45 -3.25 39.69 7.83
C ASP A 45 -4.55 39.17 8.51
N GLN A 46 -5.13 39.95 9.41
CA GLN A 46 -6.35 39.58 10.14
C GLN A 46 -7.50 39.09 9.24
N ALA A 47 -7.88 39.85 8.20
CA ALA A 47 -9.03 39.51 7.37
C ALA A 47 -8.77 38.24 6.53
N LYS A 48 -7.55 38.11 6.00
CA LYS A 48 -7.11 36.90 5.30
C LYS A 48 -7.04 35.70 6.23
N ARG A 49 -6.62 35.88 7.49
CA ARG A 49 -6.55 34.80 8.49
C ARG A 49 -7.92 34.26 8.82
N VAL A 50 -8.90 35.13 9.14
CA VAL A 50 -10.28 34.71 9.42
C VAL A 50 -10.89 33.98 8.22
N THR A 51 -10.69 34.52 7.01
CA THR A 51 -11.17 33.91 5.76
C THR A 51 -10.56 32.53 5.56
N TYR A 52 -9.23 32.42 5.69
CA TYR A 52 -8.52 31.15 5.57
C TYR A 52 -9.00 30.11 6.58
N LEU A 53 -9.15 30.45 7.87
CA LEU A 53 -9.59 29.50 8.90
C LEU A 53 -11.03 29.02 8.67
N THR A 54 -11.90 29.92 8.20
CA THR A 54 -13.29 29.62 7.80
C THR A 54 -13.31 28.61 6.65
N GLU A 55 -12.52 28.88 5.61
CA GLU A 55 -12.38 28.00 4.44
C GLU A 55 -11.74 26.66 4.80
N LEU A 56 -10.71 26.67 5.66
CA LEU A 56 -10.01 25.47 6.13
C LEU A 56 -10.97 24.51 6.83
N PHE A 57 -11.79 25.00 7.77
CA PHE A 57 -12.76 24.16 8.49
C PHE A 57 -13.77 23.52 7.53
N SER A 58 -14.30 24.30 6.58
CA SER A 58 -15.27 23.84 5.58
C SER A 58 -14.63 22.87 4.58
N ARG A 59 -13.38 23.13 4.17
CA ARG A 59 -12.58 22.28 3.28
C ARG A 59 -12.29 20.94 3.93
N ILE A 60 -11.88 20.91 5.21
CA ILE A 60 -11.66 19.69 5.96
C ILE A 60 -12.91 18.82 5.89
N HIS A 61 -14.08 19.35 6.29
CA HIS A 61 -15.31 18.56 6.25
C HIS A 61 -15.66 18.08 4.84
N ARG A 62 -15.50 18.95 3.83
CA ARG A 62 -15.80 18.61 2.44
C ARG A 62 -14.96 17.43 1.94
N GLU A 63 -13.66 17.45 2.19
CA GLU A 63 -12.73 16.46 1.67
C GLU A 63 -12.79 15.14 2.45
N ILE A 64 -12.86 15.18 3.79
CA ILE A 64 -12.86 13.94 4.58
C ILE A 64 -14.18 13.17 4.51
N PHE A 65 -15.28 13.83 4.13
CA PHE A 65 -16.60 13.20 3.98
C PHE A 65 -17.09 13.16 2.52
N GLU A 66 -16.21 13.33 1.54
CA GLU A 66 -16.61 13.34 0.12
C GLU A 66 -17.33 12.05 -0.30
N ASP A 67 -16.86 10.88 0.17
CA ASP A 67 -17.46 9.56 -0.09
C ASP A 67 -18.91 9.43 0.39
N TRP A 68 -19.35 10.32 1.28
CA TRP A 68 -20.65 10.24 1.96
C TRP A 68 -21.74 11.11 1.31
N LYS A 69 -21.42 11.83 0.22
CA LYS A 69 -22.30 12.86 -0.37
C LYS A 69 -23.62 12.35 -1.00
N GLU A 70 -23.66 11.10 -1.44
CA GLU A 70 -24.81 10.48 -2.14
C GLU A 70 -25.54 9.41 -1.29
N GLN A 71 -25.38 9.45 0.04
CA GLN A 71 -25.99 8.47 0.93
C GLN A 71 -27.47 8.76 1.16
N ALA A 72 -28.30 7.71 1.27
CA ALA A 72 -29.75 7.87 1.47
C ALA A 72 -30.11 8.67 2.74
N ILE A 73 -29.23 8.64 3.74
CA ILE A 73 -29.42 9.32 5.04
C ILE A 73 -28.98 10.79 5.06
N THR A 74 -28.36 11.31 4.00
CA THR A 74 -27.83 12.67 3.97
C THR A 74 -28.66 13.61 3.14
N GLN A 75 -29.03 14.74 3.74
CA GLN A 75 -29.64 15.87 3.03
C GLN A 75 -28.60 16.99 2.78
N ASP A 76 -27.54 17.04 3.60
CA ASP A 76 -26.53 18.09 3.55
C ASP A 76 -25.31 17.66 2.71
N ARG A 77 -24.87 18.55 1.82
CA ARG A 77 -23.62 18.39 1.07
C ARG A 77 -22.42 18.55 2.03
N PRO A 78 -21.37 17.72 1.91
CA PRO A 78 -20.15 17.89 2.70
C PRO A 78 -19.60 19.33 2.61
N GLY A 79 -19.33 19.94 3.77
CA GLY A 79 -18.78 21.29 3.87
C GLY A 79 -19.82 22.42 3.71
N ALA A 80 -21.09 22.10 3.43
CA ALA A 80 -22.16 23.09 3.37
C ALA A 80 -22.85 23.23 4.73
N MET A 81 -22.91 24.46 5.25
CA MET A 81 -23.63 24.79 6.48
C MET A 81 -25.04 25.26 6.10
N ALA A 82 -26.08 24.48 6.37
CA ALA A 82 -27.44 24.79 5.92
C ALA A 82 -28.09 25.95 6.69
N SER A 83 -27.87 26.00 8.01
CA SER A 83 -28.47 27.00 8.91
C SER A 83 -27.76 28.36 8.81
N ALA A 84 -28.53 29.44 8.61
CA ALA A 84 -28.00 30.79 8.54
C ALA A 84 -27.47 31.28 9.90
N ASP A 85 -28.16 30.92 10.97
CA ASP A 85 -27.77 31.27 12.33
C ASP A 85 -26.48 30.54 12.73
N ASP A 86 -26.38 29.24 12.42
CA ASP A 86 -25.17 28.47 12.70
C ASP A 86 -23.98 28.98 11.87
N ARG A 87 -24.20 29.41 10.62
CA ARG A 87 -23.16 30.06 9.78
C ARG A 87 -22.65 31.35 10.42
N LYS A 88 -23.55 32.16 10.98
CA LYS A 88 -23.19 33.42 11.65
C LYS A 88 -22.37 33.13 12.92
N LEU A 89 -22.88 32.27 13.80
CA LEU A 89 -22.21 31.88 15.04
C LEU A 89 -20.85 31.22 14.77
N PHE A 90 -20.78 30.37 13.75
CA PHE A 90 -19.53 29.76 13.28
C PHE A 90 -18.50 30.82 12.91
N ARG A 91 -18.88 31.80 12.08
CA ARG A 91 -17.97 32.85 11.64
C ARG A 91 -17.50 33.73 12.80
N GLU A 92 -18.40 34.12 13.70
CA GLU A 92 -18.08 34.89 14.91
C GLU A 92 -17.11 34.11 15.83
N THR A 93 -17.30 32.79 15.93
CA THR A 93 -16.41 31.92 16.72
C THR A 93 -15.03 31.79 16.09
N ILE A 94 -14.92 31.66 14.76
CA ILE A 94 -13.63 31.68 14.05
C ILE A 94 -12.95 33.05 14.18
N GLU A 95 -13.72 34.14 14.05
CA GLU A 95 -13.22 35.51 14.21
C GLU A 95 -12.62 35.73 15.61
N SER A 96 -13.21 35.14 16.65
CA SER A 96 -12.71 35.22 18.03
C SER A 96 -11.26 34.73 18.22
N LEU A 97 -10.74 33.92 17.29
CA LEU A 97 -9.36 33.44 17.29
C LEU A 97 -8.36 34.51 16.86
N VAL A 98 -8.80 35.60 16.23
CA VAL A 98 -7.94 36.69 15.78
C VAL A 98 -8.28 37.95 16.56
N LEU A 99 -7.27 38.58 17.14
CA LEU A 99 -7.43 39.77 17.96
C LEU A 99 -8.13 40.87 17.15
N TYR A 100 -9.15 41.48 17.74
CA TYR A 100 -9.86 42.64 17.21
C TYR A 100 -10.00 43.65 18.35
N ASP A 101 -9.03 44.56 18.44
CA ASP A 101 -8.86 45.50 19.55
C ASP A 101 -8.83 44.78 20.92
N ASP A 102 -9.26 45.46 21.98
CA ASP A 102 -9.29 44.92 23.35
C ASP A 102 -10.50 44.01 23.63
N LYS A 103 -11.37 43.76 22.63
CA LYS A 103 -12.68 43.12 22.84
C LYS A 103 -12.61 41.62 23.05
N ASN A 104 -11.60 40.95 22.50
CA ASN A 104 -11.45 39.49 22.53
C ASN A 104 -10.05 39.03 22.96
N GLN A 105 -9.35 39.86 23.77
CA GLN A 105 -8.01 39.56 24.26
C GLN A 105 -7.91 38.18 24.96
N ASP A 106 -8.99 37.74 25.61
CA ASP A 106 -9.05 36.49 26.36
C ASP A 106 -9.35 35.25 25.49
N THR A 107 -9.66 35.42 24.20
CA THR A 107 -9.94 34.30 23.27
C THR A 107 -9.01 34.26 22.07
N ALA A 108 -8.44 35.39 21.67
CA ALA A 108 -7.58 35.50 20.50
C ALA A 108 -6.33 34.63 20.62
N ILE A 109 -5.95 33.92 19.57
CA ILE A 109 -4.68 33.19 19.46
C ILE A 109 -3.74 33.83 18.44
N PHE A 110 -4.29 34.63 17.52
CA PHE A 110 -3.54 35.46 16.57
C PHE A 110 -3.72 36.95 16.90
N ASP A 111 -2.69 37.77 16.69
CA ASP A 111 -2.78 39.23 16.75
C ASP A 111 -3.40 39.83 15.48
N ASN A 112 -3.55 41.16 15.43
CA ASN A 112 -4.13 41.88 14.28
C ASN A 112 -3.29 41.74 13.00
N ASN A 113 -2.01 41.36 13.13
CA ASN A 113 -1.10 41.12 12.01
C ASN A 113 -1.04 39.63 11.62
N GLY A 114 -1.80 38.77 12.30
CA GLY A 114 -1.87 37.33 12.03
C GLY A 114 -0.73 36.50 12.65
N PHE A 115 0.07 37.07 13.56
CA PHE A 115 1.07 36.34 14.33
C PHE A 115 0.46 35.67 15.54
N VAL A 116 0.99 34.53 15.96
CA VAL A 116 0.48 33.83 17.14
C VAL A 116 0.93 34.54 18.43
N ILE A 117 -0.01 34.72 19.36
CA ILE A 117 0.21 35.35 20.65
C ILE A 117 0.82 34.33 21.62
N LYS A 118 1.99 34.63 22.18
CA LYS A 118 2.56 33.85 23.30
C LYS A 118 1.85 34.24 24.60
N THR A 119 1.18 33.29 25.23
CA THR A 119 0.46 33.49 26.50
C THR A 119 0.49 32.22 27.35
N GLU A 120 0.37 32.37 28.66
CA GLU A 120 0.28 31.25 29.61
C GLU A 120 -1.09 30.55 29.55
N ASN A 121 -2.16 31.26 29.17
CA ASN A 121 -3.52 30.72 29.13
C ASN A 121 -3.93 30.15 27.75
N ILE A 122 -2.98 29.76 26.90
CA ILE A 122 -3.28 29.28 25.54
C ILE A 122 -4.23 28.07 25.52
N ALA A 123 -4.09 27.15 26.48
CA ALA A 123 -4.97 26.00 26.61
C ALA A 123 -6.43 26.41 26.86
N GLU A 124 -6.65 27.45 27.67
CA GLU A 124 -7.97 28.00 27.95
C GLU A 124 -8.59 28.63 26.69
N ARG A 125 -7.81 29.39 25.91
CA ARG A 125 -8.28 30.02 24.66
C ARG A 125 -8.73 28.95 23.64
N LEU A 126 -7.92 27.91 23.47
CA LEU A 126 -8.23 26.77 22.60
C LEU A 126 -9.46 25.99 23.10
N ALA A 127 -9.59 25.80 24.41
CA ALA A 127 -10.74 25.14 25.02
C ALA A 127 -12.04 25.94 24.86
N ARG A 128 -11.99 27.26 25.01
CA ARG A 128 -13.13 28.17 24.75
C ARG A 128 -13.61 28.04 23.31
N PHE A 129 -12.68 28.08 22.35
CA PHE A 129 -13.00 27.86 20.94
C PHE A 129 -13.61 26.48 20.68
N TYR A 130 -12.98 25.41 21.18
CA TYR A 130 -13.46 24.04 21.00
C TYR A 130 -14.85 23.83 21.60
N HIS A 131 -15.08 24.34 22.81
CA HIS A 131 -16.36 24.27 23.52
C HIS A 131 -17.49 24.99 22.76
N ALA A 132 -17.22 26.20 22.26
CA ALA A 132 -18.16 26.96 21.44
C ALA A 132 -18.48 26.24 20.12
N MET A 133 -17.46 25.80 19.39
CA MET A 133 -17.63 25.08 18.11
C MET A 133 -18.40 23.77 18.25
N ARG A 134 -18.20 23.05 19.36
CA ARG A 134 -18.95 21.82 19.70
C ARG A 134 -20.44 22.09 19.90
N ALA A 135 -20.82 23.28 20.37
CA ALA A 135 -22.21 23.67 20.54
C ALA A 135 -22.88 24.01 19.20
N ILE A 136 -22.18 24.71 18.31
CA ILE A 136 -22.70 25.18 17.01
C ILE A 136 -23.05 24.01 16.09
N LYS A 137 -22.18 22.98 15.99
CA LYS A 137 -22.37 21.82 15.09
C LYS A 137 -22.78 22.23 13.66
N PRO A 138 -21.92 22.98 12.94
CA PRO A 138 -22.27 23.65 11.69
C PRO A 138 -22.72 22.71 10.55
N PHE A 139 -22.45 21.40 10.65
CA PHE A 139 -22.81 20.40 9.65
C PHE A 139 -23.83 19.39 10.18
N GLY A 140 -24.61 18.74 9.30
CA GLY A 140 -25.58 17.70 9.71
C GLY A 140 -24.92 16.43 10.30
N TYR A 141 -23.62 16.23 10.05
CA TYR A 141 -22.85 15.11 10.56
C TYR A 141 -21.36 15.46 10.66
N GLY A 142 -20.52 14.56 11.17
CA GLY A 142 -19.06 14.70 11.05
C GLY A 142 -18.38 15.82 11.86
N ASN A 143 -19.14 16.71 12.51
CA ASN A 143 -18.62 17.89 13.22
C ASN A 143 -17.46 17.59 14.17
N LYS A 144 -17.61 16.54 14.96
CA LYS A 144 -16.64 16.13 15.98
C LYS A 144 -15.27 15.83 15.38
N LEU A 145 -15.22 14.93 14.39
CA LEU A 145 -13.98 14.56 13.71
C LEU A 145 -13.38 15.75 12.93
N THR A 146 -14.24 16.58 12.35
CA THR A 146 -13.81 17.81 11.67
C THR A 146 -13.12 18.77 12.64
N LEU A 147 -13.73 18.99 13.81
CA LEU A 147 -13.19 19.86 14.84
C LEU A 147 -11.88 19.31 15.41
N ASP A 148 -11.82 18.02 15.74
CA ASP A 148 -10.61 17.37 16.25
C ASP A 148 -9.46 17.50 15.24
N PHE A 149 -9.72 17.28 13.95
CA PHE A 149 -8.74 17.45 12.89
C PHE A 149 -8.35 18.91 12.67
N PHE A 150 -9.31 19.84 12.73
CA PHE A 150 -9.05 21.28 12.63
C PHE A 150 -8.11 21.77 13.73
N MET A 151 -8.28 21.31 14.98
CA MET A 151 -7.37 21.68 16.08
C MET A 151 -5.93 21.25 15.80
N ILE A 152 -5.73 20.03 15.29
CA ILE A 152 -4.40 19.56 14.89
C ILE A 152 -3.85 20.36 13.71
N ALA A 153 -4.67 20.61 12.67
CA ALA A 153 -4.27 21.42 11.52
C ALA A 153 -3.87 22.84 11.93
N LEU A 154 -4.61 23.47 12.85
CA LEU A 154 -4.31 24.77 13.44
C LEU A 154 -2.95 24.76 14.14
N SER A 155 -2.68 23.72 14.96
CA SER A 155 -1.40 23.61 15.68
C SER A 155 -0.19 23.37 14.77
N ASN A 156 -0.42 22.85 13.56
CA ASN A 156 0.62 22.58 12.56
C ASN A 156 0.90 23.78 11.64
N LEU A 157 0.19 24.89 11.79
CA LEU A 157 0.52 26.12 11.07
C LEU A 157 1.91 26.62 11.51
N PRO A 158 2.81 27.03 10.58
CA PRO A 158 4.13 27.55 10.90
C PRO A 158 4.11 28.65 11.97
N ALA A 159 3.10 29.53 11.91
CA ALA A 159 2.90 30.61 12.87
C ALA A 159 2.63 30.10 14.30
N PHE A 160 1.96 28.95 14.46
CA PHE A 160 1.68 28.35 15.76
C PHE A 160 2.88 27.55 16.27
N SER A 161 3.46 26.70 15.43
CA SER A 161 4.59 25.85 15.80
C SER A 161 5.87 26.63 16.14
N SER A 162 6.02 27.86 15.61
CA SER A 162 7.15 28.75 15.96
C SER A 162 7.05 29.34 17.37
N VAL A 163 5.84 29.40 17.95
CA VAL A 163 5.58 29.95 19.29
C VAL A 163 5.38 28.85 20.33
N TYR A 164 4.83 27.71 19.91
CA TYR A 164 4.56 26.53 20.75
C TYR A 164 5.19 25.28 20.14
N GLU A 165 6.42 24.97 20.56
CA GLU A 165 7.33 23.97 19.97
C GLU A 165 6.75 22.56 19.78
N ARG A 166 5.75 22.14 20.57
CA ARG A 166 5.21 20.76 20.54
C ARG A 166 3.70 20.64 20.32
N GLY A 167 3.06 21.72 19.85
CA GLY A 167 1.69 21.73 19.33
C GLY A 167 0.62 21.04 20.18
N ILE A 168 -0.50 20.69 19.55
CA ILE A 168 -1.58 19.90 20.14
C ILE A 168 -1.39 18.44 19.73
N ASP A 169 -1.51 17.51 20.68
CA ASP A 169 -1.46 16.06 20.40
C ASP A 169 -2.41 15.31 21.33
N PHE A 170 -3.54 14.83 20.81
CA PHE A 170 -4.54 14.15 21.64
C PHE A 170 -4.15 12.73 22.08
N ARG A 171 -2.96 12.23 21.69
CA ARG A 171 -2.40 11.02 22.29
C ARG A 171 -1.91 11.25 23.72
N ARG A 172 -1.78 12.51 24.15
CA ARG A 172 -1.33 12.94 25.49
C ARG A 172 -2.47 13.08 26.50
N LEU A 173 -3.71 12.88 26.05
CA LEU A 173 -4.90 12.92 26.91
C LEU A 173 -4.86 11.82 27.98
N GLU A 174 -5.53 12.06 29.09
CA GLU A 174 -5.93 11.03 30.05
C GLU A 174 -7.21 10.33 29.59
N PRO A 175 -7.54 9.13 30.12
CA PRO A 175 -8.72 8.36 29.70
C PRO A 175 -10.02 9.18 29.77
N ARG A 176 -10.22 9.93 30.86
CA ARG A 176 -11.43 10.73 31.07
C ARG A 176 -11.51 11.94 30.15
N ASP A 177 -10.38 12.49 29.71
CA ASP A 177 -10.37 13.68 28.86
C ASP A 177 -11.03 13.43 27.50
N ALA A 178 -10.82 12.24 26.93
CA ALA A 178 -11.42 11.85 25.65
C ALA A 178 -12.96 11.91 25.72
N ASP A 179 -13.54 11.42 26.82
CA ASP A 179 -14.98 11.49 27.06
C ASP A 179 -15.45 12.92 27.28
N LEU A 180 -14.72 13.71 28.07
CA LEU A 180 -15.04 15.11 28.37
C LEU A 180 -15.01 16.02 27.14
N LEU A 181 -14.04 15.84 26.24
CA LEU A 181 -13.99 16.60 24.99
C LEU A 181 -15.25 16.35 24.15
N HIS A 182 -15.77 15.12 24.19
CA HIS A 182 -16.83 14.69 23.29
C HIS A 182 -18.24 14.68 23.90
N ASP A 183 -18.36 14.81 25.22
CA ASP A 183 -19.63 15.00 25.91
C ASP A 183 -20.07 16.47 25.84
N SER A 184 -21.22 16.71 25.19
CA SER A 184 -21.84 18.03 25.10
C SER A 184 -22.16 18.69 26.45
N LYS A 185 -22.21 17.92 27.54
CA LYS A 185 -22.50 18.42 28.89
C LYS A 185 -21.26 18.84 29.68
N SER A 186 -20.05 18.53 29.20
CA SER A 186 -18.83 18.89 29.91
C SER A 186 -18.65 20.40 30.04
N SER A 187 -18.17 20.82 31.21
CA SER A 187 -17.91 22.21 31.53
C SER A 187 -16.71 22.76 30.74
N LEU A 188 -16.60 24.08 30.64
CA LEU A 188 -15.42 24.71 30.01
C LEU A 188 -14.13 24.36 30.77
N GLU A 189 -14.19 24.26 32.10
CA GLU A 189 -13.04 23.90 32.94
C GLU A 189 -12.54 22.48 32.64
N GLU A 190 -13.46 21.52 32.47
CA GLU A 190 -13.14 20.15 32.09
C GLU A 190 -12.48 20.08 30.70
N VAL A 191 -13.00 20.84 29.73
CA VAL A 191 -12.39 20.95 28.40
C VAL A 191 -11.02 21.62 28.46
N CYS A 192 -10.85 22.66 29.27
CA CYS A 192 -9.57 23.35 29.49
C CYS A 192 -8.50 22.39 30.01
N HIS A 193 -8.85 21.58 31.02
CA HIS A 193 -7.94 20.58 31.58
C HIS A 193 -7.45 19.57 30.53
N ALA A 194 -8.35 19.10 29.66
CA ALA A 194 -8.00 18.22 28.55
C ALA A 194 -7.01 18.89 27.56
N PHE A 195 -7.17 20.18 27.27
CA PHE A 195 -6.22 20.92 26.41
C PHE A 195 -4.86 21.14 27.08
N VAL A 196 -4.81 21.33 28.40
CA VAL A 196 -3.55 21.37 29.15
C VAL A 196 -2.79 20.06 28.94
N HIS A 197 -3.46 18.90 29.08
CA HIS A 197 -2.84 17.60 28.82
C HIS A 197 -2.41 17.43 27.36
N ALA A 198 -3.24 17.81 26.39
CA ALA A 198 -2.92 17.71 24.96
C ALA A 198 -1.71 18.55 24.55
N MET A 199 -1.44 19.66 25.25
CA MET A 199 -0.30 20.55 24.99
C MET A 199 0.95 20.20 25.80
N ASP A 200 0.86 19.37 26.84
CA ASP A 200 1.97 19.03 27.73
C ASP A 200 2.92 17.99 27.09
N PRO A 201 4.14 18.40 26.68
CA PRO A 201 5.04 17.51 25.95
C PRO A 201 5.65 16.39 26.81
N SER A 202 5.56 16.48 28.14
CA SER A 202 6.07 15.43 29.05
C SER A 202 5.21 14.17 29.01
N ARG A 203 3.97 14.26 28.51
CA ARG A 203 3.00 13.16 28.37
C ARG A 203 3.17 12.34 27.09
N ALA A 204 4.13 12.70 26.24
CA ALA A 204 4.35 12.00 24.99
C ALA A 204 4.72 10.53 25.21
N ARG A 205 3.95 9.61 24.62
CA ARG A 205 4.26 8.17 24.62
C ARG A 205 5.03 7.82 23.36
N CYS A 206 6.16 7.13 23.53
CA CYS A 206 6.95 6.60 22.44
C CYS A 206 6.54 5.15 22.12
N LEU A 207 6.71 4.77 20.85
CA LEU A 207 6.60 3.37 20.44
C LEU A 207 7.77 2.57 21.05
N LEU A 208 7.46 1.62 21.92
CA LEU A 208 8.44 0.73 22.54
C LEU A 208 8.74 -0.46 21.62
N ASN A 209 9.56 -0.23 20.60
CA ASN A 209 10.01 -1.31 19.72
C ASN A 209 11.01 -2.22 20.44
N LYS A 210 10.67 -3.50 20.55
CA LYS A 210 11.62 -4.57 20.82
C LYS A 210 12.04 -5.19 19.49
N ALA A 211 13.30 -5.57 19.35
CA ALA A 211 13.74 -6.36 18.20
C ALA A 211 12.82 -7.57 18.08
N ASN A 212 12.19 -7.74 16.93
CA ASN A 212 11.34 -8.90 16.74
C ASN A 212 12.23 -10.13 16.59
N GLY A 213 11.84 -11.23 17.22
CA GLY A 213 12.47 -12.54 16.99
C GLY A 213 12.10 -13.14 15.63
N TYR A 214 11.51 -12.34 14.73
CA TYR A 214 11.03 -12.82 13.44
C TYR A 214 12.22 -13.00 12.50
N GLY A 215 12.59 -14.27 12.27
CA GLY A 215 13.54 -14.70 11.24
C GLY A 215 14.82 -13.86 11.19
N ILE A 216 15.84 -14.24 11.98
CA ILE A 216 17.21 -13.81 11.65
C ILE A 216 17.52 -14.47 10.31
N TRP A 217 17.45 -13.69 9.23
CA TRP A 217 17.85 -14.15 7.91
C TRP A 217 19.31 -14.60 8.01
N PRO A 218 19.64 -15.87 7.69
CA PRO A 218 21.02 -16.32 7.68
C PRO A 218 21.70 -15.76 6.43
N GLU A 219 21.92 -14.44 6.39
CA GLU A 219 22.64 -13.76 5.31
C GLU A 219 24.12 -14.10 5.42
N GLN A 220 24.50 -15.24 4.85
CA GLN A 220 25.88 -15.64 4.76
C GLN A 220 26.54 -14.94 3.59
N LYS A 221 27.04 -13.72 3.84
CA LYS A 221 27.93 -12.99 2.94
C LYS A 221 29.33 -12.86 3.53
N ALA A 222 30.33 -12.86 2.65
CA ALA A 222 31.71 -12.56 3.00
C ALA A 222 32.21 -11.42 2.12
N PHE A 223 32.88 -10.45 2.74
CA PHE A 223 33.60 -9.42 2.01
C PHE A 223 35.02 -9.91 1.75
N VAL A 224 35.40 -9.99 0.48
CA VAL A 224 36.76 -10.36 0.06
C VAL A 224 37.25 -9.23 -0.84
N PHE A 225 38.30 -8.54 -0.37
CA PHE A 225 38.88 -7.35 -1.02
C PHE A 225 37.82 -6.26 -1.32
N GLY A 226 36.91 -6.03 -0.38
CA GLY A 226 35.84 -5.03 -0.49
C GLY A 226 34.65 -5.45 -1.37
N MET A 227 34.65 -6.65 -1.95
CA MET A 227 33.53 -7.17 -2.76
C MET A 227 32.68 -8.16 -1.97
N PRO A 228 31.34 -8.08 -2.04
CA PRO A 228 30.46 -9.03 -1.37
C PRO A 228 30.30 -10.30 -2.21
N PHE A 229 30.60 -11.43 -1.60
CA PHE A 229 30.41 -12.76 -2.18
C PHE A 229 29.47 -13.59 -1.32
N LEU A 230 28.78 -14.51 -2.00
CA LEU A 230 27.97 -15.50 -1.33
C LEU A 230 28.87 -16.50 -0.58
N ARG A 231 28.57 -16.72 0.70
CA ARG A 231 29.31 -17.62 1.59
C ARG A 231 28.45 -18.82 1.95
N HIS A 232 29.11 -19.97 2.08
CA HIS A 232 28.52 -21.18 2.64
C HIS A 232 29.51 -21.84 3.62
N ARG A 233 29.01 -22.32 4.74
CA ARG A 233 29.79 -23.13 5.68
C ARG A 233 29.46 -24.61 5.49
N THR A 234 30.47 -25.39 5.10
CA THR A 234 30.37 -26.84 4.89
C THR A 234 30.03 -27.61 6.17
N ALA A 235 29.65 -28.89 6.05
CA ALA A 235 29.36 -29.76 7.18
C ALA A 235 30.58 -29.95 8.10
N GLU A 236 31.78 -29.92 7.53
CA GLU A 236 33.06 -29.98 8.24
C GLU A 236 33.45 -28.64 8.90
N GLY A 237 32.61 -27.60 8.73
CA GLY A 237 32.79 -26.30 9.36
C GLY A 237 33.70 -25.33 8.61
N LEU A 238 34.12 -25.65 7.38
CA LEU A 238 34.93 -24.78 6.52
C LEU A 238 34.09 -23.70 5.86
N ASP A 239 34.56 -22.46 5.93
CA ASP A 239 33.97 -21.32 5.23
C ASP A 239 34.43 -21.26 3.77
N CYS A 240 33.46 -21.32 2.86
CA CYS A 240 33.68 -21.29 1.42
C CYS A 240 32.91 -20.14 0.77
N LEU A 241 33.47 -19.59 -0.30
CA LEU A 241 32.72 -18.82 -1.28
C LEU A 241 32.09 -19.78 -2.29
N VAL A 242 31.00 -19.33 -2.92
CA VAL A 242 30.26 -20.13 -3.89
C VAL A 242 30.44 -19.55 -5.28
N THR A 243 30.66 -20.40 -6.28
CA THR A 243 30.70 -20.05 -7.71
C THR A 243 29.30 -20.10 -8.32
N VAL A 244 29.10 -19.48 -9.49
CA VAL A 244 27.78 -19.40 -10.14
C VAL A 244 27.19 -20.74 -10.56
N ASN A 245 28.00 -21.80 -10.66
CA ASN A 245 27.53 -23.18 -10.89
C ASN A 245 27.45 -24.03 -9.61
N GLY A 246 27.66 -23.41 -8.44
CA GLY A 246 27.57 -24.04 -7.13
C GLY A 246 28.86 -24.62 -6.57
N GLY A 247 30.00 -24.55 -7.25
CA GLY A 247 31.29 -24.98 -6.71
C GLY A 247 31.70 -24.19 -5.45
N LEU A 248 32.28 -24.89 -4.46
CA LEU A 248 32.71 -24.34 -3.17
C LEU A 248 34.23 -24.10 -3.14
N VAL A 249 34.63 -22.84 -2.95
CA VAL A 249 36.03 -22.40 -2.89
C VAL A 249 36.38 -21.95 -1.48
N PRO A 250 37.33 -22.57 -0.75
CA PRO A 250 37.66 -22.19 0.61
C PRO A 250 38.12 -20.73 0.70
N LEU A 251 37.63 -19.95 1.67
CA LEU A 251 38.06 -18.56 1.86
C LEU A 251 39.58 -18.45 2.05
N SER A 252 40.18 -19.41 2.76
CA SER A 252 41.61 -19.47 3.03
C SER A 252 42.48 -19.65 1.78
N SER A 253 41.88 -20.05 0.66
CA SER A 253 42.59 -20.28 -0.59
C SER A 253 42.70 -19.03 -1.47
N LEU A 254 42.07 -17.92 -1.09
CA LEU A 254 42.01 -16.68 -1.88
C LEU A 254 43.14 -15.74 -1.49
N HIS A 255 43.82 -15.18 -2.49
CA HIS A 255 44.90 -14.20 -2.32
C HIS A 255 44.63 -12.95 -3.16
N GLU A 256 45.12 -11.80 -2.71
CA GLU A 256 44.81 -10.47 -3.28
C GLU A 256 45.38 -10.31 -4.70
N ASP A 257 46.51 -10.94 -4.98
CA ASP A 257 47.17 -10.99 -6.30
C ASP A 257 46.33 -11.70 -7.38
N GLN A 258 45.29 -12.44 -6.98
CA GLN A 258 44.38 -13.13 -7.89
C GLN A 258 43.26 -12.22 -8.43
N ILE A 259 43.16 -10.97 -7.94
CA ILE A 259 42.15 -10.00 -8.36
C ILE A 259 42.84 -8.77 -8.97
N PRO A 260 42.99 -8.71 -10.31
CA PRO A 260 43.64 -7.59 -10.96
C PRO A 260 42.81 -6.30 -10.83
N LEU A 261 43.44 -5.24 -10.32
CA LEU A 261 42.83 -3.91 -10.22
C LEU A 261 42.51 -3.35 -11.62
N GLY A 262 41.35 -2.72 -11.76
CA GLY A 262 40.93 -2.04 -13.00
C GLY A 262 40.33 -2.94 -14.08
N VAL A 263 40.19 -4.24 -13.82
CA VAL A 263 39.58 -5.22 -14.74
C VAL A 263 38.12 -5.47 -14.35
N HIS A 264 37.25 -5.75 -15.33
CA HIS A 264 35.86 -6.11 -15.04
C HIS A 264 35.76 -7.51 -14.44
N PHE A 265 34.76 -7.72 -13.58
CA PHE A 265 34.55 -9.01 -12.91
C PHE A 265 34.34 -10.17 -13.90
N ALA A 266 33.72 -9.92 -15.05
CA ALA A 266 33.53 -10.91 -16.11
C ALA A 266 34.86 -11.43 -16.70
N ASP A 267 35.93 -10.64 -16.58
CA ASP A 267 37.26 -10.97 -17.10
C ASP A 267 38.18 -11.57 -16.00
N TYR A 268 37.66 -11.89 -14.81
CA TYR A 268 38.45 -12.50 -13.75
C TYR A 268 38.89 -13.91 -14.14
N PRO A 269 40.16 -14.28 -13.90
CA PRO A 269 40.70 -15.55 -14.37
C PRO A 269 40.01 -16.75 -13.71
N LEU A 270 39.62 -17.71 -14.55
CA LEU A 270 38.96 -18.98 -14.20
C LEU A 270 39.84 -19.94 -13.37
N SER A 271 41.02 -19.50 -12.91
CA SER A 271 42.01 -20.25 -12.09
C SER A 271 41.49 -20.69 -10.72
N LEU A 272 40.26 -20.34 -10.36
CA LEU A 272 39.59 -20.75 -9.11
C LEU A 272 39.00 -22.17 -9.19
N THR A 273 38.87 -22.74 -10.39
CA THR A 273 38.26 -24.07 -10.60
C THR A 273 39.07 -25.19 -9.96
N GLU A 274 40.40 -25.07 -9.95
CA GLU A 274 41.31 -26.02 -9.29
C GLU A 274 41.19 -25.99 -7.75
N LYS A 275 40.57 -24.94 -7.20
CA LYS A 275 40.39 -24.74 -5.75
C LYS A 275 39.00 -25.18 -5.28
N VAL A 276 38.16 -25.71 -6.16
CA VAL A 276 36.82 -26.19 -5.82
C VAL A 276 36.92 -27.50 -5.03
N ILE A 277 36.55 -27.47 -3.76
CA ILE A 277 36.64 -28.64 -2.86
C ILE A 277 35.35 -29.47 -2.79
N GLY A 278 34.30 -29.01 -3.47
CA GLY A 278 32.96 -29.60 -3.43
C GLY A 278 31.94 -28.70 -4.10
N HIS A 279 30.66 -29.05 -3.99
CA HIS A 279 29.57 -28.27 -4.56
C HIS A 279 28.47 -28.07 -3.53
N LEU A 280 27.82 -26.91 -3.61
CA LEU A 280 26.67 -26.54 -2.83
C LEU A 280 25.50 -27.50 -3.13
N PRO A 281 24.94 -28.19 -2.12
CA PRO A 281 23.80 -29.09 -2.33
C PRO A 281 22.60 -28.36 -2.94
N GLY A 282 21.91 -28.98 -3.90
CA GLY A 282 20.75 -28.39 -4.59
C GLY A 282 21.10 -27.62 -5.87
N THR A 283 22.37 -27.59 -6.27
CA THR A 283 22.86 -26.95 -7.51
C THR A 283 23.26 -27.97 -8.60
N GLU A 284 22.92 -29.25 -8.43
CA GLU A 284 23.36 -30.34 -9.31
C GLU A 284 22.93 -30.13 -10.77
N SER A 285 21.76 -29.54 -10.99
CA SER A 285 21.21 -29.26 -12.32
C SER A 285 21.96 -28.17 -13.09
N LEU A 286 22.84 -27.41 -12.42
CA LEU A 286 23.67 -26.38 -13.05
C LEU A 286 24.97 -26.94 -13.63
N ARG A 287 25.37 -28.14 -13.20
CA ARG A 287 26.61 -28.77 -13.65
C ARG A 287 26.50 -29.16 -15.12
N GLY A 288 27.51 -28.79 -15.90
CA GLY A 288 27.55 -29.08 -17.34
C GLY A 288 26.69 -28.16 -18.21
N LYS A 289 26.01 -27.16 -17.64
CA LYS A 289 25.40 -26.10 -18.44
C LYS A 289 26.51 -25.24 -19.04
N PRO A 290 26.46 -24.93 -20.35
CA PRO A 290 27.43 -24.03 -20.98
C PRO A 290 27.25 -22.56 -20.57
N TYR A 291 26.06 -22.21 -20.04
CA TYR A 291 25.73 -20.88 -19.56
C TYR A 291 24.85 -20.93 -18.31
N ILE A 292 25.05 -19.97 -17.41
CA ILE A 292 24.24 -19.73 -16.20
C ILE A 292 23.78 -18.27 -16.25
N ASP A 293 22.50 -18.02 -16.56
CA ASP A 293 21.93 -16.67 -16.73
C ASP A 293 22.81 -15.71 -17.57
N GLY A 294 23.34 -16.20 -18.70
CA GLY A 294 24.20 -15.42 -19.60
C GLY A 294 25.70 -15.48 -19.27
N ILE A 295 26.07 -15.99 -18.09
CA ILE A 295 27.47 -16.18 -17.70
C ILE A 295 28.00 -17.46 -18.38
N PRO A 296 29.05 -17.36 -19.23
CA PRO A 296 29.65 -18.54 -19.86
C PRO A 296 30.36 -19.41 -18.83
N ILE A 297 30.19 -20.72 -18.95
CA ILE A 297 30.92 -21.72 -18.17
C ILE A 297 31.97 -22.35 -19.07
N GLY A 298 33.19 -22.46 -18.56
CA GLY A 298 34.31 -23.05 -19.30
C GLY A 298 34.04 -24.51 -19.66
N PRO A 299 34.73 -25.04 -20.69
CA PRO A 299 34.50 -26.40 -21.20
C PRO A 299 34.72 -27.50 -20.16
N ASN A 300 35.51 -27.24 -19.10
CA ASN A 300 35.74 -28.19 -18.01
C ASN A 300 34.92 -27.84 -16.75
N GLY A 301 33.93 -26.96 -16.86
CA GLY A 301 33.08 -26.53 -15.74
C GLY A 301 33.63 -25.33 -14.98
N GLU A 302 34.62 -24.62 -15.53
CA GLU A 302 35.18 -23.44 -14.89
C GLU A 302 34.12 -22.33 -14.75
N ALA A 303 33.93 -21.80 -13.54
CA ALA A 303 32.91 -20.81 -13.25
C ALA A 303 33.42 -19.71 -12.32
N PRO A 304 33.00 -18.44 -12.52
CA PRO A 304 33.37 -17.35 -11.62
C PRO A 304 32.69 -17.49 -10.25
N LEU A 305 33.28 -16.83 -9.25
CA LEU A 305 32.65 -16.65 -7.93
C LEU A 305 31.33 -15.88 -8.08
N PHE A 306 30.35 -16.21 -7.26
CA PHE A 306 29.09 -15.49 -7.18
C PHE A 306 29.29 -14.21 -6.37
N CYS A 307 29.48 -13.09 -7.07
CA CYS A 307 29.52 -11.75 -6.47
C CYS A 307 28.13 -11.10 -6.46
N LEU A 308 27.72 -10.63 -5.28
CA LEU A 308 26.41 -9.98 -5.07
C LEU A 308 26.36 -8.53 -5.61
N ASP A 309 27.49 -7.99 -6.04
CA ASP A 309 27.62 -6.62 -6.59
C ASP A 309 27.66 -6.60 -8.12
N VAL A 310 27.35 -7.71 -8.80
CA VAL A 310 27.18 -7.77 -10.26
C VAL A 310 25.71 -7.62 -10.62
N ASN A 311 25.37 -6.68 -11.49
CA ASN A 311 24.02 -6.53 -12.01
C ASN A 311 23.69 -7.71 -12.94
N ILE A 312 22.66 -8.49 -12.57
CA ILE A 312 22.28 -9.72 -13.28
C ILE A 312 22.01 -9.51 -14.78
N LEU A 313 21.49 -8.34 -15.20
CA LEU A 313 21.12 -8.09 -16.59
C LEU A 313 22.28 -7.69 -17.48
N THR A 314 23.31 -7.05 -16.92
CA THR A 314 24.44 -6.49 -17.69
C THR A 314 25.75 -7.22 -17.46
N GLY A 315 25.86 -8.04 -16.41
CA GLY A 315 27.12 -8.69 -16.03
C GLY A 315 28.18 -7.73 -15.47
N LEU A 316 27.82 -6.45 -15.27
CA LEU A 316 28.71 -5.40 -14.78
C LEU A 316 28.54 -5.15 -13.29
N ARG A 317 29.61 -4.73 -12.61
CA ARG A 317 29.54 -4.25 -11.23
C ARG A 317 28.89 -2.88 -11.13
N SER A 318 28.37 -2.52 -9.95
CA SER A 318 27.64 -1.26 -9.73
C SER A 318 28.30 0.00 -10.32
N PRO A 319 29.62 0.27 -10.15
CA PRO A 319 30.26 1.44 -10.77
C PRO A 319 30.23 1.38 -12.31
N SER A 320 30.70 0.28 -12.89
CA SER A 320 30.73 0.08 -14.35
C SER A 320 29.33 0.07 -14.98
N HIS A 321 28.34 -0.51 -14.27
CA HIS A 321 26.94 -0.50 -14.70
C HIS A 321 26.39 0.93 -14.75
N THR A 322 26.70 1.74 -13.74
CA THR A 322 26.25 3.14 -13.70
C THR A 322 26.83 3.93 -14.87
N GLU A 323 28.13 3.80 -15.13
CA GLU A 323 28.79 4.48 -16.26
C GLU A 323 28.24 4.02 -17.60
N PHE A 324 28.03 2.70 -17.76
CA PHE A 324 27.40 2.15 -18.96
C PHE A 324 25.98 2.72 -19.18
N VAL A 325 25.16 2.78 -18.13
CA VAL A 325 23.80 3.34 -18.23
C VAL A 325 23.83 4.84 -18.56
N GLU A 326 24.75 5.61 -17.98
CA GLU A 326 24.92 7.03 -18.33
C GLU A 326 25.37 7.21 -19.78
N LEU A 327 26.28 6.38 -20.27
CA LEU A 327 26.68 6.38 -21.68
C LEU A 327 25.50 6.10 -22.62
N VAL A 328 24.66 5.11 -22.28
CA VAL A 328 23.42 4.81 -23.00
C VAL A 328 22.50 6.02 -23.03
N LYS A 329 22.30 6.69 -21.89
CA LYS A 329 21.43 7.89 -21.81
C LYS A 329 21.99 9.07 -22.61
N GLN A 330 23.29 9.29 -22.57
CA GLN A 330 23.95 10.39 -23.31
C GLN A 330 23.88 10.16 -24.82
N THR A 331 23.98 8.90 -25.26
CA THR A 331 24.02 8.55 -26.68
C THR A 331 22.62 8.42 -27.27
N LEU A 332 21.66 7.85 -26.52
CA LEU A 332 20.35 7.41 -27.02
C LEU A 332 19.17 8.12 -26.37
N GLY A 333 19.40 8.88 -25.29
CA GLY A 333 18.37 9.58 -24.52
C GLY A 333 17.95 8.87 -23.24
N GLU A 334 17.37 9.63 -22.31
CA GLU A 334 17.08 9.17 -20.93
C GLU A 334 16.10 7.99 -20.81
N LYS A 335 15.25 7.78 -21.82
CA LYS A 335 14.16 6.79 -21.77
C LYS A 335 14.48 5.47 -22.47
N THR A 336 15.71 5.30 -22.96
CA THR A 336 16.09 4.15 -23.77
C THR A 336 16.29 2.90 -22.89
N PRO A 337 15.55 1.80 -23.16
CA PRO A 337 15.76 0.54 -22.47
C PRO A 337 17.15 -0.05 -22.75
N ILE A 338 17.83 -0.56 -21.71
CA ILE A 338 19.13 -1.23 -21.90
C ILE A 338 19.05 -2.46 -22.83
N PHE A 339 17.89 -3.09 -22.92
CA PHE A 339 17.66 -4.24 -23.79
C PHE A 339 17.65 -3.90 -25.29
N ASP A 340 17.60 -2.62 -25.67
CA ASP A 340 17.76 -2.22 -27.08
C ASP A 340 19.18 -2.53 -27.61
N LEU A 341 20.15 -2.72 -26.70
CA LEU A 341 21.50 -3.20 -27.01
C LEU A 341 21.55 -4.71 -27.29
N ALA A 342 20.59 -5.48 -26.80
CA ALA A 342 20.61 -6.93 -26.97
C ALA A 342 20.52 -7.31 -28.45
N ASN A 343 21.49 -8.09 -28.92
CA ASN A 343 21.66 -8.51 -30.32
C ASN A 343 21.81 -7.34 -31.32
N ASN A 344 22.23 -6.16 -30.87
CA ASN A 344 22.36 -4.96 -31.69
C ASN A 344 23.81 -4.48 -31.81
N ALA A 345 24.53 -5.05 -32.77
CA ALA A 345 25.95 -4.75 -33.01
C ALA A 345 26.20 -3.30 -33.44
N GLU A 346 25.29 -2.70 -34.21
CA GLU A 346 25.43 -1.30 -34.64
C GLU A 346 25.37 -0.35 -33.43
N LEU A 347 24.41 -0.58 -32.54
CA LEU A 347 24.28 0.21 -31.32
C LEU A 347 25.46 0.00 -30.35
N ARG A 348 25.97 -1.23 -30.25
CA ARG A 348 27.21 -1.52 -29.53
C ARG A 348 28.37 -0.67 -30.07
N ASP A 349 28.55 -0.65 -31.38
CA ASP A 349 29.67 0.07 -32.01
C ASP A 349 29.51 1.59 -31.84
N GLN A 350 28.28 2.12 -31.87
CA GLN A 350 28.01 3.52 -31.54
C GLN A 350 28.39 3.86 -30.09
N LEU A 351 28.03 3.03 -29.11
CA LEU A 351 28.40 3.22 -27.71
C LEU A 351 29.91 3.09 -27.49
N ILE A 352 30.58 2.18 -28.19
CA ILE A 352 32.04 2.04 -28.15
C ILE A 352 32.72 3.32 -28.67
N LEU A 353 32.20 3.91 -29.75
CA LEU A 353 32.72 5.20 -30.26
C LEU A 353 32.47 6.33 -29.25
N ALA A 354 31.30 6.35 -28.60
CA ALA A 354 30.94 7.33 -27.59
C ALA A 354 31.75 7.19 -26.28
N ALA A 355 32.44 6.06 -26.07
CA ALA A 355 33.35 5.89 -24.94
C ALA A 355 34.68 6.66 -25.09
N GLU A 356 34.90 7.38 -26.21
CA GLU A 356 36.02 8.31 -26.45
C GLU A 356 37.42 7.74 -26.15
N GLY A 357 37.61 6.43 -26.33
CA GLY A 357 38.89 5.75 -26.08
C GLY A 357 39.13 5.31 -24.63
N ASP A 358 38.16 5.42 -23.73
CA ASP A 358 38.20 4.75 -22.42
C ASP A 358 38.07 3.22 -22.63
N GLU A 359 39.21 2.53 -22.54
CA GLU A 359 39.32 1.08 -22.70
C GLU A 359 38.45 0.29 -21.72
N ARG A 360 38.32 0.78 -20.48
CA ARG A 360 37.50 0.10 -19.47
C ARG A 360 36.03 0.27 -19.79
N LEU A 361 35.59 1.46 -20.18
CA LEU A 361 34.19 1.70 -20.56
C LEU A 361 33.83 0.95 -21.84
N ARG A 362 34.71 0.95 -22.84
CA ARG A 362 34.59 0.12 -24.06
C ARG A 362 34.37 -1.35 -23.73
N ARG A 363 35.23 -1.92 -22.88
CA ARG A 363 35.09 -3.32 -22.45
C ARG A 363 33.78 -3.54 -21.69
N GLY A 364 33.33 -2.55 -20.91
CA GLY A 364 32.04 -2.60 -20.23
C GLY A 364 30.86 -2.69 -21.19
N VAL A 365 30.88 -1.94 -22.30
CA VAL A 365 29.87 -2.02 -23.36
C VAL A 365 29.85 -3.41 -24.02
N GLU A 366 31.01 -3.98 -24.31
CA GLU A 366 31.11 -5.34 -24.89
C GLU A 366 30.52 -6.39 -23.95
N ILE A 367 30.91 -6.37 -22.67
CA ILE A 367 30.39 -7.30 -21.65
C ILE A 367 28.86 -7.16 -21.55
N ALA A 368 28.35 -5.92 -21.46
CA ALA A 368 26.93 -5.67 -21.36
C ALA A 368 26.17 -6.15 -22.60
N HIS A 369 26.68 -5.88 -23.81
CA HIS A 369 26.08 -6.32 -25.06
C HIS A 369 25.93 -7.85 -25.11
N ASP A 370 27.02 -8.58 -24.85
CA ASP A 370 27.03 -10.04 -24.95
C ASP A 370 26.11 -10.67 -23.89
N HIS A 371 26.18 -10.16 -22.66
CA HIS A 371 25.38 -10.67 -21.54
C HIS A 371 23.88 -10.36 -21.71
N LEU A 372 23.52 -9.15 -22.14
CA LEU A 372 22.14 -8.77 -22.46
C LEU A 372 21.57 -9.62 -23.60
N SER A 373 22.37 -9.93 -24.63
CA SER A 373 21.98 -10.77 -25.76
C SER A 373 21.64 -12.20 -25.32
N ALA A 374 22.47 -12.76 -24.44
CA ALA A 374 22.24 -14.10 -23.87
C ALA A 374 21.00 -14.13 -22.97
N ILE A 375 20.83 -13.14 -22.10
CA ILE A 375 19.65 -13.01 -21.23
C ILE A 375 18.39 -12.80 -22.05
N ALA A 376 18.41 -11.90 -23.04
CA ALA A 376 17.27 -11.66 -23.93
C ALA A 376 16.80 -12.95 -24.61
N SER A 377 17.75 -13.75 -25.09
CA SER A 377 17.45 -15.05 -25.69
C SER A 377 16.81 -16.03 -24.70
N LYS A 378 17.28 -16.06 -23.45
CA LYS A 378 16.69 -16.89 -22.38
C LYS A 378 15.27 -16.43 -22.05
N LEU A 379 15.08 -15.13 -21.84
CA LEU A 379 13.79 -14.52 -21.50
C LEU A 379 12.77 -14.73 -22.63
N ASP A 380 13.18 -14.58 -23.90
CA ASP A 380 12.28 -14.78 -25.04
C ASP A 380 11.83 -16.24 -25.17
N ARG A 381 12.73 -17.22 -24.95
CA ARG A 381 12.33 -18.65 -24.92
C ARG A 381 11.31 -18.94 -23.82
N ILE A 382 11.51 -18.39 -22.62
CA ILE A 382 10.56 -18.56 -21.51
C ILE A 382 9.21 -17.93 -21.87
N LYS A 383 9.23 -16.70 -22.40
CA LYS A 383 8.05 -15.99 -22.87
C LYS A 383 7.30 -16.80 -23.94
N GLN A 384 7.98 -17.32 -24.96
CA GLN A 384 7.36 -18.16 -25.99
C GLN A 384 6.67 -19.40 -25.37
N GLY A 385 7.31 -20.05 -24.38
CA GLY A 385 6.74 -21.18 -23.66
C GLY A 385 5.45 -20.85 -22.89
N ILE A 386 5.38 -19.68 -22.23
CA ILE A 386 4.19 -19.20 -21.50
C ILE A 386 2.97 -19.05 -22.43
N PHE A 387 3.21 -18.81 -23.71
CA PHE A 387 2.24 -18.38 -24.69
C PHE A 387 1.92 -19.44 -25.77
N ALA A 388 2.51 -20.64 -25.65
CA ALA A 388 2.48 -21.68 -26.68
C ALA A 388 1.07 -22.25 -26.92
N ASP A 389 0.23 -22.30 -25.90
CA ASP A 389 -1.12 -22.87 -25.91
C ASP A 389 -2.24 -21.81 -25.81
N LYS A 390 -1.89 -20.53 -25.92
CA LYS A 390 -2.84 -19.42 -25.72
C LYS A 390 -3.35 -18.86 -27.04
N THR A 391 -4.64 -18.56 -27.09
CA THR A 391 -5.32 -18.02 -28.27
C THR A 391 -5.77 -16.59 -28.03
N PRO A 392 -5.59 -15.67 -29.02
CA PRO A 392 -6.16 -14.33 -28.96
C PRO A 392 -7.67 -14.35 -28.72
N VAL A 393 -8.18 -13.35 -28.00
CA VAL A 393 -9.61 -13.13 -27.79
C VAL A 393 -9.98 -11.68 -28.11
N ASP A 394 -11.21 -11.45 -28.57
CA ASP A 394 -11.66 -10.11 -28.98
C ASP A 394 -11.71 -9.12 -27.82
N LEU A 395 -12.08 -9.61 -26.62
CA LEU A 395 -12.19 -8.80 -25.41
C LEU A 395 -11.36 -9.43 -24.28
N PRO A 396 -10.03 -9.27 -24.30
CA PRO A 396 -9.17 -9.84 -23.28
C PRO A 396 -9.33 -9.13 -21.93
N SER A 397 -9.04 -9.85 -20.86
CA SER A 397 -9.14 -9.32 -19.49
C SER A 397 -7.77 -9.19 -18.85
N LEU A 398 -7.56 -8.10 -18.13
CA LEU A 398 -6.46 -7.91 -17.20
C LEU A 398 -6.99 -8.12 -15.78
N PHE A 399 -6.44 -9.11 -15.08
CA PHE A 399 -6.73 -9.38 -13.68
C PHE A 399 -5.53 -8.96 -12.83
N LEU A 400 -5.75 -8.08 -11.86
CA LEU A 400 -4.75 -7.71 -10.86
C LEU A 400 -5.15 -8.23 -9.48
N CYS A 401 -4.17 -8.76 -8.77
CA CYS A 401 -4.33 -9.07 -7.36
C CYS A 401 -4.04 -7.83 -6.50
N MET A 402 -4.87 -7.56 -5.50
CA MET A 402 -4.58 -6.57 -4.46
C MET A 402 -4.59 -7.24 -3.08
N GLY A 403 -3.63 -6.90 -2.23
CA GLY A 403 -3.61 -7.40 -0.86
C GLY A 403 -2.21 -7.62 -0.29
N GLY A 404 -2.14 -7.61 1.05
CA GLY A 404 -0.92 -7.86 1.79
C GLY A 404 -0.36 -9.26 1.56
N ALA A 405 0.89 -9.47 1.98
CA ALA A 405 1.47 -10.81 1.96
C ALA A 405 0.74 -11.73 2.95
N GLY A 406 0.57 -13.00 2.58
CA GLY A 406 -0.19 -13.96 3.38
C GLY A 406 -1.72 -13.80 3.33
N ALA A 407 -2.25 -12.81 2.60
CA ALA A 407 -3.70 -12.57 2.53
C ALA A 407 -4.49 -13.64 1.75
N GLY A 408 -3.81 -14.50 0.98
CA GLY A 408 -4.46 -15.55 0.16
C GLY A 408 -4.89 -15.07 -1.24
N LYS A 409 -3.99 -14.41 -1.97
CA LYS A 409 -4.25 -13.88 -3.32
C LYS A 409 -4.50 -14.95 -4.40
N THR A 410 -4.31 -16.23 -4.09
CA THR A 410 -4.60 -17.36 -5.00
C THR A 410 -6.06 -17.39 -5.44
N ALA A 411 -6.99 -16.83 -4.65
CA ALA A 411 -8.40 -16.68 -5.04
C ALA A 411 -8.61 -15.88 -6.34
N VAL A 412 -7.67 -15.02 -6.74
CA VAL A 412 -7.77 -14.25 -7.98
C VAL A 412 -7.61 -15.14 -9.21
N GLU A 413 -6.84 -16.23 -9.11
CA GLU A 413 -6.73 -17.22 -10.18
C GLU A 413 -8.06 -17.93 -10.42
N GLU A 414 -8.86 -18.16 -9.37
CA GLU A 414 -10.22 -18.73 -9.50
C GLU A 414 -11.14 -17.79 -10.26
N ILE A 415 -11.05 -16.48 -9.99
CA ILE A 415 -11.81 -15.45 -10.71
C ILE A 415 -11.39 -15.39 -12.18
N ALA A 416 -10.08 -15.38 -12.45
CA ALA A 416 -9.57 -15.38 -13.83
C ALA A 416 -10.05 -16.64 -14.58
N ARG A 417 -9.93 -17.82 -13.98
CA ARG A 417 -10.38 -19.08 -14.58
C ARG A 417 -11.89 -19.11 -14.82
N ALA A 418 -12.68 -18.53 -13.92
CA ALA A 418 -14.13 -18.43 -14.10
C ALA A 418 -14.51 -17.51 -15.27
N GLU A 419 -13.79 -16.40 -15.49
CA GLU A 419 -14.08 -15.47 -16.59
C GLU A 419 -13.54 -15.92 -17.96
N CYS A 420 -12.40 -16.62 -18.03
CA CYS A 420 -11.75 -16.92 -19.31
C CYS A 420 -11.24 -18.37 -19.48
N GLY A 421 -11.63 -19.29 -18.59
CA GLY A 421 -11.10 -20.66 -18.59
C GLY A 421 -9.60 -20.68 -18.38
N ASP A 422 -8.87 -21.59 -19.02
CA ASP A 422 -7.41 -21.66 -18.95
C ASP A 422 -6.71 -20.78 -20.02
N ASN A 423 -7.47 -19.95 -20.76
CA ASN A 423 -6.94 -19.07 -21.80
C ASN A 423 -6.52 -17.70 -21.24
N PHE A 424 -5.62 -17.73 -20.26
CA PHE A 424 -4.91 -16.56 -19.75
C PHE A 424 -3.47 -16.92 -19.40
N VAL A 425 -2.60 -15.92 -19.32
CA VAL A 425 -1.22 -16.08 -18.84
C VAL A 425 -1.07 -15.47 -17.47
N ILE A 426 -0.14 -15.99 -16.66
CA ILE A 426 0.19 -15.44 -15.34
C ILE A 426 1.55 -14.75 -15.43
N ALA A 427 1.60 -13.49 -15.04
CA ALA A 427 2.85 -12.75 -14.90
C ALA A 427 3.17 -12.55 -13.42
N SER A 428 3.86 -13.54 -12.82
CA SER A 428 4.20 -13.56 -11.39
C SER A 428 5.70 -13.36 -11.17
N LEU A 429 6.03 -12.36 -10.35
CA LEU A 429 7.42 -12.08 -9.96
C LEU A 429 8.03 -13.29 -9.22
N ASP A 430 7.25 -13.94 -8.35
CA ASP A 430 7.73 -15.06 -7.55
C ASP A 430 8.06 -16.29 -8.42
N GLU A 431 7.21 -16.59 -9.41
CA GLU A 431 7.47 -17.69 -10.34
C GLU A 431 8.58 -17.36 -11.35
N PHE A 432 8.68 -16.11 -11.80
CA PHE A 432 9.71 -15.69 -12.75
C PHE A 432 11.11 -15.63 -12.14
N ARG A 433 11.24 -15.35 -10.84
CA ARG A 433 12.52 -15.49 -10.14
C ARG A 433 13.05 -16.93 -10.19
N LYS A 434 12.18 -17.93 -10.09
CA LYS A 434 12.57 -19.36 -10.17
C LYS A 434 13.10 -19.77 -11.53
N GLN A 435 12.93 -18.95 -12.57
CA GLN A 435 13.46 -19.20 -13.91
C GLN A 435 14.94 -18.79 -14.06
N SER A 436 15.48 -18.02 -13.10
CA SER A 436 16.90 -17.69 -13.02
C SER A 436 17.70 -18.88 -12.46
N ASP A 437 18.83 -19.19 -13.10
CA ASP A 437 19.76 -20.20 -12.61
C ASP A 437 20.45 -19.70 -11.32
N LEU A 438 20.77 -18.40 -11.24
CA LEU A 438 21.39 -17.77 -10.08
C LEU A 438 20.48 -17.76 -8.86
N TYR A 439 19.16 -17.69 -9.05
CA TYR A 439 18.18 -17.88 -7.98
C TYR A 439 18.34 -19.24 -7.28
N LEU A 440 18.61 -20.31 -8.04
CA LEU A 440 18.84 -21.64 -7.47
C LEU A 440 20.09 -21.64 -6.56
N VAL A 441 21.17 -20.99 -6.97
CA VAL A 441 22.40 -20.89 -6.16
C VAL A 441 22.18 -20.08 -4.89
N MET A 442 21.55 -18.90 -5.01
CA MET A 442 21.24 -18.05 -3.85
C MET A 442 20.39 -18.78 -2.82
N THR A 443 19.39 -19.50 -3.30
CA THR A 443 18.48 -20.21 -2.42
C THR A 443 19.09 -21.46 -1.79
N ALA A 444 19.93 -22.19 -2.51
CA ALA A 444 20.71 -23.31 -1.98
C ALA A 444 21.70 -22.85 -0.88
N ALA A 445 22.15 -21.61 -0.94
CA ALA A 445 23.03 -21.01 0.06
C ALA A 445 22.31 -20.32 1.22
N ASN A 446 20.98 -20.44 1.30
CA ASN A 446 20.12 -19.76 2.27
C ASN A 446 20.15 -18.22 2.20
N HIS A 447 20.44 -17.66 1.01
CA HIS A 447 20.56 -16.22 0.79
C HIS A 447 19.24 -15.61 0.27
N HIS A 448 18.25 -15.47 1.17
CA HIS A 448 16.85 -15.20 0.77
C HIS A 448 16.44 -13.73 0.68
N SER A 449 17.04 -12.82 1.46
CA SER A 449 16.71 -11.39 1.40
C SER A 449 17.26 -10.75 0.12
N ASP A 450 18.50 -11.07 -0.22
CA ASP A 450 19.15 -10.52 -1.41
C ASP A 450 18.56 -11.06 -2.72
N ASP A 451 17.87 -12.21 -2.74
CA ASP A 451 17.25 -12.71 -3.98
C ASP A 451 16.13 -11.76 -4.47
N TYR A 452 15.50 -11.02 -3.55
CA TYR A 452 14.50 -9.99 -3.84
C TYR A 452 15.09 -8.72 -4.43
N ILE A 453 16.42 -8.56 -4.40
CA ILE A 453 17.13 -7.38 -4.92
C ILE A 453 17.93 -7.79 -6.15
N TYR A 454 18.69 -8.88 -6.05
CA TYR A 454 19.64 -9.35 -7.07
C TYR A 454 18.92 -9.93 -8.30
N VAL A 455 17.92 -10.79 -8.10
CA VAL A 455 17.19 -11.47 -9.20
C VAL A 455 15.96 -10.65 -9.65
N GLU A 456 15.58 -9.63 -8.89
CA GLU A 456 14.42 -8.78 -9.21
C GLU A 456 14.47 -8.18 -10.61
N PRO A 457 15.60 -7.64 -11.11
CA PRO A 457 15.67 -7.07 -12.46
C PRO A 457 15.37 -8.10 -13.56
N PHE A 458 15.83 -9.33 -13.41
CA PHE A 458 15.53 -10.44 -14.32
C PHE A 458 14.03 -10.76 -14.32
N ALA A 459 13.43 -10.94 -13.14
CA ALA A 459 12.01 -11.29 -13.02
C ALA A 459 11.08 -10.15 -13.45
N ASN A 460 11.42 -8.90 -13.14
CA ASN A 460 10.68 -7.72 -13.60
C ASN A 460 10.73 -7.60 -15.12
N THR A 461 11.90 -7.78 -15.75
CA THR A 461 12.03 -7.75 -17.21
C THR A 461 11.12 -8.79 -17.86
N LEU A 462 11.18 -10.05 -17.40
CA LEU A 462 10.31 -11.10 -17.92
C LEU A 462 8.82 -10.76 -17.73
N ARG A 463 8.46 -10.19 -16.58
CA ARG A 463 7.09 -9.76 -16.30
C ARG A 463 6.59 -8.68 -17.24
N ASP A 464 7.41 -7.68 -17.51
CA ASP A 464 7.09 -6.59 -18.42
C ASP A 464 6.97 -7.10 -19.86
N TRP A 465 7.84 -8.03 -20.28
CA TRP A 465 7.79 -8.66 -21.60
C TRP A 465 6.56 -9.55 -21.78
N VAL A 466 6.20 -10.35 -20.78
CA VAL A 466 4.96 -11.16 -20.79
C VAL A 466 3.74 -10.26 -20.84
N ALA A 467 3.72 -9.16 -20.07
CA ALA A 467 2.63 -8.20 -20.10
C ALA A 467 2.49 -7.48 -21.45
N ALA A 468 3.61 -7.10 -22.07
CA ALA A 468 3.62 -6.50 -23.40
C ALA A 468 3.15 -7.49 -24.49
N GLU A 469 3.62 -8.73 -24.43
CA GLU A 469 3.21 -9.80 -25.35
C GLU A 469 1.71 -10.12 -25.22
N ALA A 470 1.18 -10.16 -24.00
CA ALA A 470 -0.26 -10.35 -23.76
C ALA A 470 -1.09 -9.26 -24.45
N ARG A 471 -0.65 -8.00 -24.34
CA ARG A 471 -1.29 -6.85 -25.00
C ARG A 471 -1.23 -6.95 -26.52
N ASN A 472 -0.08 -7.32 -27.06
CA ASN A 472 0.13 -7.45 -28.51
C ASN A 472 -0.71 -8.60 -29.10
N ARG A 473 -0.74 -9.75 -28.41
CA ARG A 473 -1.46 -10.95 -28.84
C ARG A 473 -2.94 -10.97 -28.45
N LYS A 474 -3.43 -9.97 -27.71
CA LYS A 474 -4.80 -9.93 -27.15
C LYS A 474 -5.15 -11.19 -26.34
N VAL A 475 -4.26 -11.60 -25.44
CA VAL A 475 -4.47 -12.72 -24.53
C VAL A 475 -4.71 -12.17 -23.12
N SER A 476 -5.69 -12.72 -22.40
CA SER A 476 -5.97 -12.33 -21.02
C SER A 476 -4.75 -12.55 -20.11
N LEU A 477 -4.57 -11.66 -19.13
CA LEU A 477 -3.41 -11.64 -18.26
C LEU A 477 -3.83 -11.55 -16.80
N LEU A 478 -3.35 -12.47 -15.97
CA LEU A 478 -3.30 -12.31 -14.52
C LEU A 478 -1.93 -11.72 -14.13
N TYR A 479 -1.93 -10.46 -13.74
CA TYR A 479 -0.76 -9.75 -13.27
C TYR A 479 -0.64 -9.90 -11.74
N ASP A 480 0.21 -10.83 -11.31
CA ASP A 480 0.38 -11.15 -9.89
C ASP A 480 1.29 -10.12 -9.21
N GLY A 481 0.80 -9.61 -8.08
CA GLY A 481 1.38 -8.52 -7.33
C GLY A 481 0.54 -8.14 -6.12
N THR A 482 0.99 -7.14 -5.37
CA THR A 482 0.24 -6.62 -4.22
C THR A 482 -0.71 -5.50 -4.61
N SER A 483 -0.51 -4.88 -5.78
CA SER A 483 -1.18 -3.63 -6.21
C SER A 483 -1.08 -2.48 -5.18
N ILE A 484 -0.02 -2.47 -4.37
CA ILE A 484 0.17 -1.56 -3.23
C ILE A 484 1.62 -1.02 -3.23
N PRO A 485 1.85 0.31 -3.25
CA PRO A 485 0.85 1.35 -3.50
C PRO A 485 0.26 1.21 -4.91
N TYR A 486 -1.01 1.59 -5.08
CA TYR A 486 -1.67 1.50 -6.39
C TYR A 486 -1.14 2.54 -7.38
N ILE A 487 -1.07 3.81 -6.94
CA ILE A 487 -0.50 4.93 -7.71
C ILE A 487 1.00 5.07 -7.38
N PRO A 488 1.86 5.38 -8.37
CA PRO A 488 1.56 5.55 -9.80
C PRO A 488 1.68 4.26 -10.63
N ARG A 489 2.28 3.20 -10.05
CA ARG A 489 2.72 2.03 -10.81
C ARG A 489 1.57 1.23 -11.41
N TYR A 490 0.65 0.75 -10.57
CA TYR A 490 -0.41 -0.16 -11.02
C TYR A 490 -1.54 0.59 -11.73
N SER A 491 -1.77 1.86 -11.40
CA SER A 491 -2.65 2.73 -12.19
C SER A 491 -2.16 2.85 -13.64
N GLY A 492 -0.86 3.06 -13.86
CA GLY A 492 -0.29 3.11 -15.21
C GLY A 492 -0.42 1.79 -15.99
N ILE A 493 -0.31 0.64 -15.31
CA ILE A 493 -0.58 -0.67 -15.93
C ILE A 493 -2.05 -0.76 -16.36
N VAL A 494 -2.98 -0.43 -15.47
CA VAL A 494 -4.42 -0.45 -15.78
C VAL A 494 -4.74 0.47 -16.97
N GLU A 495 -4.19 1.68 -17.01
CA GLU A 495 -4.36 2.62 -18.12
C GLU A 495 -3.83 2.05 -19.45
N ALA A 496 -2.63 1.48 -19.44
CA ALA A 496 -2.01 0.93 -20.64
C ALA A 496 -2.84 -0.22 -21.24
N PHE A 497 -3.31 -1.14 -20.40
CA PHE A 497 -4.16 -2.25 -20.83
C PHE A 497 -5.55 -1.78 -21.27
N LYS A 498 -6.15 -0.82 -20.55
CA LYS A 498 -7.46 -0.28 -20.92
C LYS A 498 -7.43 0.40 -22.29
N ARG A 499 -6.36 1.15 -22.58
CA ARG A 499 -6.12 1.77 -23.89
C ARG A 499 -6.02 0.73 -25.01
N ASP A 500 -5.47 -0.43 -24.70
CA ASP A 500 -5.33 -1.54 -25.64
C ASP A 500 -6.59 -2.43 -25.71
N GLY A 501 -7.73 -1.97 -25.17
CA GLY A 501 -9.03 -2.63 -25.32
C GLY A 501 -9.31 -3.74 -24.30
N PHE A 502 -8.49 -3.89 -23.26
CA PHE A 502 -8.74 -4.89 -22.23
C PHE A 502 -9.86 -4.46 -21.28
N LYS A 503 -10.63 -5.45 -20.81
CA LYS A 503 -11.42 -5.33 -19.57
C LYS A 503 -10.45 -5.35 -18.39
N THR A 504 -10.55 -4.41 -17.47
CA THR A 504 -9.60 -4.29 -16.34
C THR A 504 -10.27 -4.58 -15.02
N LEU A 505 -9.71 -5.55 -14.27
CA LEU A 505 -10.28 -6.04 -13.02
C LEU A 505 -9.23 -6.07 -11.92
N ILE A 506 -9.62 -5.65 -10.72
CA ILE A 506 -8.86 -5.86 -9.50
C ILE A 506 -9.70 -6.70 -8.54
N ALA A 507 -9.12 -7.80 -8.06
CA ALA A 507 -9.63 -8.54 -6.92
C ALA A 507 -8.70 -8.31 -5.72
N GLY A 508 -9.20 -7.58 -4.74
CA GLY A 508 -8.58 -7.37 -3.45
C GLY A 508 -8.90 -8.52 -2.50
N ILE A 509 -7.88 -9.15 -1.92
CA ILE A 509 -8.06 -10.14 -0.86
C ILE A 509 -7.51 -9.56 0.44
N ASP A 510 -8.37 -9.43 1.43
CA ASP A 510 -8.04 -8.89 2.73
C ASP A 510 -7.98 -9.95 3.82
N ALA A 511 -6.96 -9.85 4.66
CA ALA A 511 -6.83 -10.63 5.88
C ALA A 511 -6.41 -9.71 7.03
N PHE A 512 -6.76 -10.11 8.25
CA PHE A 512 -6.27 -9.44 9.46
C PHE A 512 -4.78 -9.65 9.60
N ILE A 513 -4.05 -8.54 9.77
CA ILE A 513 -2.63 -8.58 10.10
C ILE A 513 -2.44 -9.13 11.52
N VAL A 514 -3.22 -8.59 12.46
CA VAL A 514 -3.39 -9.03 13.84
C VAL A 514 -4.88 -9.05 14.11
N LYS A 515 -5.36 -10.06 14.84
CA LYS A 515 -6.78 -10.13 15.22
C LYS A 515 -7.08 -9.12 16.32
N PRO A 516 -8.24 -8.44 16.28
CA PRO A 516 -8.75 -7.74 17.45
C PRO A 516 -8.94 -8.74 18.60
N ARG A 517 -8.49 -8.37 19.80
CA ARG A 517 -8.73 -9.17 21.01
C ARG A 517 -10.23 -9.32 21.28
N GLY A 518 -10.67 -10.51 21.64
CA GLY A 518 -12.08 -10.83 21.93
C GLY A 518 -12.90 -11.24 20.71
N ARG A 519 -12.29 -11.29 19.51
CA ARG A 519 -12.93 -11.73 18.27
C ARG A 519 -12.31 -13.01 17.70
N GLU A 520 -11.57 -13.76 18.52
CA GLU A 520 -10.86 -14.97 18.10
C GLU A 520 -11.80 -16.08 17.62
N GLU A 521 -12.98 -16.22 18.25
CA GLU A 521 -14.01 -17.19 17.84
C GLU A 521 -14.69 -16.80 16.51
N GLU A 522 -14.88 -15.51 16.26
CA GLU A 522 -15.45 -14.98 15.01
C GLU A 522 -14.47 -15.14 13.84
N LEU A 523 -13.17 -15.00 14.11
CA LEU A 523 -12.11 -14.98 13.12
C LEU A 523 -11.28 -16.26 13.26
N PRO A 524 -11.73 -17.43 12.77
CA PRO A 524 -11.05 -18.71 13.00
C PRO A 524 -9.68 -18.77 12.32
N ARG A 525 -9.49 -18.09 11.17
CA ARG A 525 -8.21 -18.15 10.45
C ARG A 525 -7.10 -17.52 11.25
N VAL A 526 -5.95 -18.15 11.26
CA VAL A 526 -4.68 -17.61 11.78
C VAL A 526 -4.36 -16.27 11.09
N ALA A 527 -3.86 -15.29 11.87
CA ALA A 527 -3.56 -13.95 11.34
C ALA A 527 -2.51 -14.00 10.23
N ALA A 528 -2.54 -13.06 9.28
CA ALA A 528 -1.65 -13.09 8.11
C ALA A 528 -0.16 -13.14 8.49
N ILE A 529 0.22 -12.51 9.61
CA ILE A 529 1.56 -12.57 10.19
C ILE A 529 1.96 -13.99 10.55
N LEU A 530 1.07 -14.74 11.21
CA LEU A 530 1.36 -16.10 11.64
C LEU A 530 1.51 -17.02 10.42
N SER A 531 0.73 -16.83 9.35
CA SER A 531 0.97 -17.54 8.08
C SER A 531 2.35 -17.23 7.46
N VAL A 532 2.85 -16.00 7.65
CA VAL A 532 4.17 -15.58 7.21
C VAL A 532 5.27 -16.18 8.12
N LYS A 533 5.02 -16.35 9.44
CA LYS A 533 5.88 -17.12 10.37
C LYS A 533 5.93 -18.59 10.00
N ASP A 534 4.79 -19.25 9.85
CA ASP A 534 4.71 -20.67 9.49
C ASP A 534 5.42 -20.96 8.16
N ARG A 535 5.31 -20.05 7.18
CA ARG A 535 6.05 -20.17 5.92
C ARG A 535 7.55 -20.08 6.14
N PHE A 536 8.01 -19.15 6.98
CA PHE A 536 9.41 -19.02 7.33
C PHE A 536 9.92 -20.28 8.04
N ASP A 537 9.21 -20.78 9.05
CA ASP A 537 9.62 -21.98 9.80
C ASP A 537 9.68 -23.22 8.91
N ARG A 538 8.75 -23.34 7.94
CA ARG A 538 8.70 -24.49 7.01
C ARG A 538 9.73 -24.40 5.89
N THR A 539 10.01 -23.21 5.38
CA THR A 539 10.76 -23.04 4.12
C THR A 539 12.06 -22.26 4.26
N GLY A 540 12.33 -21.70 5.44
CA GLY A 540 13.36 -20.68 5.65
C GLY A 540 13.02 -19.34 4.97
N ARG A 541 11.81 -19.16 4.39
CA ARG A 541 11.48 -18.01 3.52
C ARG A 541 10.15 -17.33 3.84
N ALA A 542 10.16 -16.01 3.67
CA ALA A 542 9.11 -15.06 3.99
C ALA A 542 9.54 -13.64 3.60
N LEU A 543 8.61 -12.69 3.59
CA LEU A 543 8.96 -11.28 3.42
C LEU A 543 9.47 -10.68 4.74
N PRO A 544 10.39 -9.70 4.69
CA PRO A 544 10.75 -8.91 5.87
C PRO A 544 9.51 -8.31 6.54
N TRP A 545 9.51 -8.29 7.87
CA TRP A 545 8.39 -7.80 8.69
C TRP A 545 7.88 -6.42 8.26
N VAL A 546 8.79 -5.46 8.07
CA VAL A 546 8.46 -4.10 7.66
C VAL A 546 7.71 -4.05 6.33
N VAL A 547 8.07 -4.92 5.38
CA VAL A 547 7.42 -5.01 4.08
C VAL A 547 6.03 -5.62 4.22
N ALA A 548 5.90 -6.70 5.00
CA ALA A 548 4.61 -7.35 5.23
C ALA A 548 3.61 -6.39 5.89
N VAL A 549 4.04 -5.66 6.93
CA VAL A 549 3.25 -4.65 7.63
C VAL A 549 2.83 -3.52 6.70
N ASP A 550 3.77 -2.94 5.96
CA ASP A 550 3.51 -1.82 5.03
C ASP A 550 2.43 -2.17 4.01
N LYS A 551 2.51 -3.36 3.38
CA LYS A 551 1.52 -3.79 2.38
C LYS A 551 0.13 -3.97 2.99
N HIS A 552 0.02 -4.46 4.22
CA HIS A 552 -1.29 -4.60 4.88
C HIS A 552 -1.90 -3.25 5.26
N ILE A 553 -1.12 -2.35 5.85
CA ILE A 553 -1.61 -1.06 6.34
C ILE A 553 -1.95 -0.11 5.18
N ARG A 554 -1.24 -0.19 4.04
CA ARG A 554 -1.54 0.64 2.87
C ARG A 554 -2.67 0.10 1.98
N ALA A 555 -3.09 -1.15 2.16
CA ALA A 555 -4.14 -1.77 1.33
C ALA A 555 -5.44 -0.95 1.26
N PRO A 556 -5.98 -0.39 2.36
CA PRO A 556 -7.21 0.39 2.30
C PRO A 556 -7.10 1.65 1.45
N GLY A 557 -5.98 2.37 1.58
CA GLY A 557 -5.71 3.54 0.75
C GLY A 557 -5.61 3.18 -0.74
N ALA A 558 -4.85 2.13 -1.05
CA ALA A 558 -4.71 1.65 -2.43
C ALA A 558 -6.06 1.20 -3.04
N PHE A 559 -6.93 0.60 -2.24
CA PHE A 559 -8.28 0.20 -2.65
C PHE A 559 -9.16 1.42 -2.98
N LEU A 560 -9.16 2.45 -2.12
CA LEU A 560 -9.91 3.68 -2.38
C LEU A 560 -9.39 4.44 -3.62
N ASP A 561 -8.08 4.41 -3.87
CA ASP A 561 -7.50 5.01 -5.08
C ASP A 561 -7.92 4.24 -6.34
N ALA A 562 -7.95 2.91 -6.27
CA ALA A 562 -8.43 2.06 -7.35
C ALA A 562 -9.93 2.23 -7.62
N LEU A 563 -10.72 2.42 -6.55
CA LEU A 563 -12.16 2.63 -6.64
C LEU A 563 -12.53 3.84 -7.50
N GLN A 564 -11.75 4.91 -7.44
CA GLN A 564 -11.97 6.13 -8.23
C GLN A 564 -11.31 6.09 -9.62
N HIS A 565 -10.58 5.01 -9.97
CA HIS A 565 -9.83 4.98 -11.21
C HIS A 565 -10.72 4.75 -12.45
N ALA A 566 -10.77 5.75 -13.33
CA ALA A 566 -11.60 5.75 -14.52
C ALA A 566 -11.31 4.58 -15.49
N ALA A 567 -10.07 4.10 -15.56
CA ALA A 567 -9.67 3.03 -16.47
C ALA A 567 -9.88 1.62 -15.91
N LEU A 568 -10.23 1.48 -14.62
CA LEU A 568 -10.52 0.18 -13.99
C LEU A 568 -11.99 -0.19 -14.20
N ASP A 569 -12.36 -1.30 -14.81
CA ASP A 569 -13.78 -1.66 -15.04
C ASP A 569 -14.45 -2.30 -13.81
N LYS A 570 -13.73 -3.18 -13.10
CA LYS A 570 -14.26 -3.91 -11.96
C LYS A 570 -13.28 -3.90 -10.78
N LEU A 571 -13.81 -3.63 -9.59
CA LEU A 571 -13.12 -3.81 -8.33
C LEU A 571 -13.96 -4.73 -7.43
N SER A 572 -13.33 -5.71 -6.79
CA SER A 572 -13.96 -6.58 -5.80
C SER A 572 -13.05 -6.72 -4.60
N LEU A 573 -13.64 -6.81 -3.41
CA LEU A 573 -12.95 -7.04 -2.15
C LEU A 573 -13.49 -8.33 -1.53
N PHE A 574 -12.60 -9.27 -1.26
CA PHE A 574 -12.87 -10.50 -0.54
C PHE A 574 -12.20 -10.47 0.82
N ALA A 575 -12.83 -11.10 1.80
CA ALA A 575 -12.21 -11.38 3.08
C ALA A 575 -11.72 -12.83 3.12
N ASN A 576 -10.61 -13.01 3.83
CA ASN A 576 -9.98 -14.29 4.07
C ASN A 576 -9.72 -14.51 5.56
N ASP A 577 -10.79 -14.55 6.33
CA ASP A 577 -10.82 -14.74 7.78
C ASP A 577 -11.61 -15.99 8.21
N GLY A 578 -12.36 -16.60 7.27
CA GLY A 578 -13.07 -17.86 7.46
C GLY A 578 -12.18 -19.11 7.41
N LYS A 579 -12.79 -20.27 7.19
CA LYS A 579 -12.05 -21.55 7.02
C LYS A 579 -11.10 -21.46 5.80
N ILE A 580 -10.08 -22.32 5.78
CA ILE A 580 -9.16 -22.45 4.63
C ILE A 580 -9.99 -22.58 3.34
N ASP A 581 -9.58 -21.83 2.31
CA ASP A 581 -10.21 -21.76 0.98
C ASP A 581 -11.68 -21.30 0.97
N ARG A 582 -12.15 -20.64 2.03
CA ARG A 582 -13.48 -20.02 2.08
C ARG A 582 -13.41 -18.49 2.10
N HIS A 583 -12.87 -17.93 1.03
CA HIS A 583 -13.00 -16.50 0.75
C HIS A 583 -14.47 -16.13 0.57
N TYR A 584 -14.88 -14.96 1.05
CA TYR A 584 -16.22 -14.42 0.81
C TYR A 584 -16.17 -12.98 0.35
N LEU A 585 -17.14 -12.57 -0.45
CA LEU A 585 -17.22 -11.22 -1.00
C LEU A 585 -17.66 -10.23 0.08
N VAL A 586 -16.86 -9.18 0.27
CA VAL A 586 -17.16 -8.05 1.16
C VAL A 586 -17.83 -6.93 0.39
N ALA A 587 -17.29 -6.60 -0.79
CA ALA A 587 -17.79 -5.52 -1.62
C ALA A 587 -17.41 -5.69 -3.10
N GLU A 588 -18.20 -5.13 -4.01
CA GLU A 588 -17.87 -5.07 -5.44
C GLU A 588 -18.45 -3.83 -6.13
N THR A 589 -17.87 -3.41 -7.26
CA THR A 589 -18.33 -2.24 -7.99
C THR A 589 -19.30 -2.57 -9.12
N PHE A 590 -20.32 -1.73 -9.30
CA PHE A 590 -21.22 -1.72 -10.46
C PHE A 590 -21.24 -0.34 -11.12
N SER A 591 -21.59 -0.30 -12.40
CA SER A 591 -21.94 0.94 -13.09
C SER A 591 -23.46 1.07 -13.12
N LEU A 592 -24.00 2.03 -12.38
CA LEU A 592 -25.44 2.26 -12.23
C LEU A 592 -25.85 3.61 -12.80
N THR A 593 -27.09 3.71 -13.27
CA THR A 593 -27.71 4.98 -13.67
C THR A 593 -28.22 5.76 -12.45
N PRO A 594 -28.54 7.06 -12.59
CA PRO A 594 -29.16 7.82 -11.51
C PRO A 594 -30.47 7.22 -10.99
N GLU A 595 -31.27 6.62 -11.87
CA GLU A 595 -32.54 5.97 -11.51
C GLU A 595 -32.28 4.75 -10.62
N GLU A 596 -31.31 3.90 -10.97
CA GLU A 596 -30.94 2.73 -10.18
C GLU A 596 -30.34 3.11 -8.83
N ILE A 597 -29.64 4.24 -8.73
CA ILE A 597 -29.19 4.79 -7.44
C ILE A 597 -30.38 5.23 -6.60
N ALA A 598 -31.38 5.88 -7.19
CA ALA A 598 -32.58 6.29 -6.47
C ALA A 598 -33.35 5.08 -5.94
N GLU A 599 -33.42 3.98 -6.70
CA GLU A 599 -34.00 2.71 -6.27
C GLU A 599 -33.23 2.08 -5.09
N LEU A 600 -31.89 2.07 -5.15
CA LEU A 600 -31.06 1.62 -4.03
C LEU A 600 -31.26 2.48 -2.77
N GLN A 601 -31.34 3.80 -2.93
CA GLN A 601 -31.61 4.74 -1.84
C GLN A 601 -32.98 4.51 -1.21
N SER A 602 -34.03 4.27 -2.02
CA SER A 602 -35.38 3.94 -1.53
C SER A 602 -35.37 2.62 -0.78
N SER A 603 -34.75 1.59 -1.35
CA SER A 603 -34.64 0.26 -0.75
C SER A 603 -33.96 0.32 0.63
N GLN A 604 -32.89 1.10 0.78
CA GLN A 604 -32.24 1.31 2.07
C GLN A 604 -33.12 2.08 3.07
N CYS A 605 -33.88 3.07 2.62
CA CYS A 605 -34.83 3.79 3.47
C CYS A 605 -35.99 2.90 3.95
N GLU A 606 -36.36 1.90 3.15
CA GLU A 606 -37.48 0.99 3.42
C GLU A 606 -37.06 -0.28 4.17
N GLY A 607 -35.76 -0.56 4.27
CA GLY A 607 -35.23 -1.75 4.95
C GLY A 607 -35.22 -3.01 4.07
N HIS A 608 -35.12 -2.84 2.76
CA HIS A 608 -35.09 -3.89 1.74
C HIS A 608 -33.81 -3.86 0.88
N LEU A 609 -32.75 -3.19 1.35
CA LEU A 609 -31.50 -3.10 0.58
C LEU A 609 -30.90 -4.48 0.33
N THR A 610 -30.93 -5.36 1.31
CA THR A 610 -30.44 -6.75 1.23
C THR A 610 -30.98 -7.47 0.00
N ASP A 611 -32.30 -7.41 -0.22
CA ASP A 611 -32.97 -8.10 -1.33
C ASP A 611 -32.62 -7.45 -2.67
N ALA A 612 -32.63 -6.11 -2.73
CA ALA A 612 -32.22 -5.35 -3.92
C ALA A 612 -30.78 -5.68 -4.35
N LEU A 613 -29.86 -5.87 -3.38
CA LEU A 613 -28.48 -6.25 -3.66
C LEU A 613 -28.36 -7.69 -4.18
N VAL A 614 -29.19 -8.61 -3.70
CA VAL A 614 -29.28 -9.99 -4.23
C VAL A 614 -29.72 -9.96 -5.68
N ASP A 615 -30.80 -9.24 -5.98
CA ASP A 615 -31.32 -9.13 -7.34
C ASP A 615 -30.32 -8.47 -8.29
N LEU A 616 -29.60 -7.44 -7.81
CA LEU A 616 -28.52 -6.80 -8.57
C LEU A 616 -27.41 -7.80 -8.94
N MET A 617 -26.94 -8.63 -8.00
CA MET A 617 -25.91 -9.64 -8.28
C MET A 617 -26.38 -10.69 -9.28
N LYS A 618 -27.64 -11.15 -9.15
CA LYS A 618 -28.23 -12.14 -10.06
C LYS A 618 -28.40 -11.58 -11.47
N ALA A 619 -28.87 -10.34 -11.59
CA ALA A 619 -29.23 -9.74 -12.87
C ALA A 619 -28.01 -9.27 -13.68
N ARG A 620 -26.91 -8.86 -13.03
CA ARG A 620 -25.76 -8.23 -13.71
C ARG A 620 -24.67 -9.22 -14.09
N GLU A 621 -24.29 -9.25 -15.36
CA GLU A 621 -23.15 -10.04 -15.88
C GLU A 621 -21.80 -9.58 -15.32
N SER A 622 -21.73 -8.35 -14.82
CA SER A 622 -20.53 -7.84 -14.16
C SER A 622 -20.41 -8.28 -12.71
N SER A 623 -21.36 -9.04 -12.13
CA SER A 623 -21.24 -9.54 -10.76
C SER A 623 -20.19 -10.64 -10.65
N THR A 624 -19.29 -10.49 -9.70
CA THR A 624 -18.20 -11.43 -9.46
C THR A 624 -18.73 -12.79 -9.00
N LEU A 625 -19.75 -12.82 -8.12
CA LEU A 625 -20.31 -14.11 -7.65
C LEU A 625 -21.10 -14.83 -8.74
N ARG A 626 -21.80 -14.11 -9.63
CA ARG A 626 -22.48 -14.71 -10.78
C ARG A 626 -21.48 -15.35 -11.74
N ASN A 627 -20.35 -14.69 -11.99
CA ASN A 627 -19.30 -15.22 -12.85
C ASN A 627 -18.64 -16.45 -12.22
N LEU A 628 -18.34 -16.41 -10.91
CA LEU A 628 -17.81 -17.56 -10.17
C LEU A 628 -18.77 -18.75 -10.13
N SER A 629 -20.09 -18.52 -10.09
CA SER A 629 -21.07 -19.61 -10.15
C SER A 629 -21.31 -20.16 -11.55
N GLY A 630 -20.83 -19.48 -12.60
CA GLY A 630 -21.16 -19.82 -13.99
C GLY A 630 -22.66 -19.71 -14.29
N GLY A 631 -23.39 -18.88 -13.53
CA GLY A 631 -24.85 -18.76 -13.62
C GLY A 631 -25.64 -19.87 -12.92
N ASP A 632 -24.98 -20.82 -12.26
CA ASP A 632 -25.62 -21.88 -11.48
C ASP A 632 -26.23 -21.31 -10.18
N ALA A 633 -27.53 -21.54 -9.98
CA ALA A 633 -28.29 -21.00 -8.86
C ALA A 633 -27.92 -21.65 -7.52
N GLU A 634 -27.59 -22.95 -7.51
CA GLU A 634 -27.22 -23.68 -6.30
C GLU A 634 -25.83 -23.21 -5.83
N LYS A 635 -24.85 -23.18 -6.74
CA LYS A 635 -23.51 -22.66 -6.45
C LYS A 635 -23.54 -21.19 -6.01
N MET A 636 -24.39 -20.38 -6.62
CA MET A 636 -24.55 -18.99 -6.20
C MET A 636 -25.14 -18.90 -4.78
N GLY A 637 -26.11 -19.76 -4.44
CA GLY A 637 -26.63 -19.88 -3.08
C GLY A 637 -25.54 -20.27 -2.07
N GLU A 638 -24.66 -21.20 -2.42
CA GLU A 638 -23.50 -21.56 -1.60
C GLU A 638 -22.54 -20.39 -1.40
N LEU A 639 -22.28 -19.59 -2.44
CA LEU A 639 -21.42 -18.41 -2.36
C LEU A 639 -22.03 -17.33 -1.46
N PHE A 640 -23.35 -17.09 -1.54
CA PHE A 640 -24.04 -16.19 -0.62
C PHE A 640 -23.96 -16.66 0.83
N ALA A 641 -24.16 -17.96 1.07
CA ALA A 641 -24.10 -18.55 2.41
C ALA A 641 -22.71 -18.44 3.07
N ARG A 642 -21.65 -18.11 2.31
CA ARG A 642 -20.31 -17.86 2.88
C ARG A 642 -20.19 -16.49 3.54
N ILE A 643 -21.06 -15.53 3.23
CA ILE A 643 -20.93 -14.16 3.70
C ILE A 643 -21.50 -14.05 5.13
N PRO A 644 -20.65 -13.80 6.15
CA PRO A 644 -21.08 -13.83 7.53
C PRO A 644 -22.02 -12.67 7.86
N ASN A 645 -23.02 -12.94 8.69
CA ASN A 645 -23.96 -11.92 9.18
C ASN A 645 -24.56 -11.07 8.04
N TRP A 646 -24.87 -11.70 6.91
CA TRP A 646 -25.57 -11.07 5.80
C TRP A 646 -26.97 -10.66 6.28
N GLY A 647 -27.30 -9.37 6.17
CA GLY A 647 -28.62 -8.85 6.52
C GLY A 647 -28.65 -7.33 6.53
N GLU A 648 -29.85 -6.78 6.68
CA GLU A 648 -30.12 -5.35 6.46
C GLU A 648 -29.26 -4.41 7.30
N ALA A 649 -28.92 -4.82 8.53
CA ALA A 649 -28.08 -4.02 9.41
C ALA A 649 -26.58 -4.01 9.03
N ASN A 650 -26.16 -4.82 8.06
CA ASN A 650 -24.77 -5.08 7.71
C ASN A 650 -24.49 -4.93 6.20
N VAL A 651 -25.40 -4.33 5.44
CA VAL A 651 -25.22 -4.02 4.00
C VAL A 651 -25.28 -2.53 3.74
N GLY A 652 -24.60 -2.07 2.69
CA GLY A 652 -24.58 -0.66 2.32
C GLY A 652 -23.96 -0.43 0.96
N TYR A 653 -23.74 0.83 0.59
CA TYR A 653 -23.11 1.19 -0.67
C TYR A 653 -22.39 2.53 -0.57
N LEU A 654 -21.49 2.82 -1.52
CA LEU A 654 -20.86 4.12 -1.74
C LEU A 654 -20.97 4.49 -3.22
N VAL A 655 -21.18 5.77 -3.54
CA VAL A 655 -21.39 6.24 -4.93
C VAL A 655 -20.28 7.21 -5.33
N TYR A 656 -19.72 6.96 -6.50
CA TYR A 656 -18.65 7.75 -7.12
C TYR A 656 -19.05 8.17 -8.52
N SER A 657 -18.71 9.39 -8.92
CA SER A 657 -18.92 9.86 -10.29
C SER A 657 -18.01 9.07 -11.24
N TYR A 658 -18.56 8.56 -12.35
CA TYR A 658 -17.80 7.75 -13.31
C TYR A 658 -18.29 7.97 -14.75
N ARG A 659 -17.58 8.83 -15.51
CA ARG A 659 -17.96 9.20 -16.89
C ARG A 659 -19.41 9.73 -16.93
N ASN A 660 -20.25 9.17 -17.80
CA ASN A 660 -21.68 9.48 -17.96
C ASN A 660 -22.59 8.62 -17.05
N ALA A 661 -22.02 7.93 -16.06
CA ALA A 661 -22.72 7.06 -15.12
C ALA A 661 -22.14 7.23 -13.70
N HIS A 662 -22.58 6.38 -12.78
CA HIS A 662 -22.05 6.32 -11.43
C HIS A 662 -21.43 4.95 -11.15
N ARG A 663 -20.24 4.97 -10.55
CA ARG A 663 -19.63 3.78 -9.99
C ARG A 663 -20.13 3.61 -8.57
N VAL A 664 -20.81 2.50 -8.32
CA VAL A 664 -21.36 2.19 -7.01
C VAL A 664 -20.60 1.01 -6.42
N LEU A 665 -19.93 1.23 -5.29
CA LEU A 665 -19.38 0.14 -4.48
C LEU A 665 -20.50 -0.41 -3.61
N VAL A 666 -21.00 -1.58 -3.95
CA VAL A 666 -21.94 -2.33 -3.12
C VAL A 666 -21.17 -3.06 -2.03
N ILE A 667 -21.64 -3.00 -0.79
CA ILE A 667 -21.00 -3.58 0.39
C ILE A 667 -21.96 -4.60 1.02
N TYR A 668 -21.56 -5.87 0.99
CA TYR A 668 -22.33 -7.00 1.50
C TYR A 668 -22.01 -7.32 2.97
N ASN A 669 -20.91 -6.77 3.48
CA ASN A 669 -20.54 -6.90 4.89
C ASN A 669 -19.89 -5.58 5.38
N LEU A 670 -20.73 -4.67 5.89
CA LEU A 670 -20.32 -3.36 6.39
C LEU A 670 -19.30 -3.49 7.52
N ARG A 671 -19.55 -4.35 8.50
CA ARG A 671 -18.64 -4.56 9.64
C ARG A 671 -17.24 -4.89 9.17
N ARG A 672 -17.13 -5.83 8.22
CA ARG A 672 -15.83 -6.25 7.67
C ARG A 672 -15.18 -5.18 6.79
N MET A 673 -15.97 -4.40 6.07
CA MET A 673 -15.47 -3.23 5.33
C MET A 673 -14.88 -2.19 6.29
N VAL A 674 -15.50 -1.96 7.45
CA VAL A 674 -14.92 -1.07 8.47
C VAL A 674 -13.62 -1.64 9.04
N ASP A 675 -13.58 -2.93 9.39
CA ASP A 675 -12.35 -3.59 9.85
C ASP A 675 -11.19 -3.42 8.83
N PHE A 676 -11.49 -3.55 7.54
CA PHE A 676 -10.53 -3.33 6.46
C PHE A 676 -10.00 -1.89 6.46
N LEU A 677 -10.88 -0.90 6.54
CA LEU A 677 -10.49 0.52 6.57
C LEU A 677 -9.70 0.88 7.84
N GLU A 678 -10.14 0.41 9.00
CA GLU A 678 -9.48 0.67 10.29
C GLU A 678 -8.10 0.04 10.39
N LYS A 679 -7.84 -1.08 9.69
CA LYS A 679 -6.48 -1.63 9.56
C LYS A 679 -5.47 -0.60 9.04
N GLY A 680 -5.92 0.33 8.20
CA GLY A 680 -5.08 1.41 7.71
C GLY A 680 -4.54 2.32 8.81
N GLN A 681 -5.15 2.33 10.00
CA GLN A 681 -4.75 3.18 11.12
C GLN A 681 -3.57 2.63 11.91
N LEU A 682 -3.27 1.32 11.79
CA LEU A 682 -2.19 0.67 12.53
C LEU A 682 -0.82 1.33 12.29
N ASN A 683 0.10 1.11 13.24
CA ASN A 683 1.42 1.72 13.19
C ASN A 683 2.36 1.00 12.24
N PRO A 684 2.79 1.61 11.12
CA PRO A 684 3.69 0.95 10.18
C PRO A 684 5.12 0.75 10.73
N ASN A 685 5.48 1.46 11.81
CA ASN A 685 6.83 1.43 12.37
C ASN A 685 6.99 0.41 13.52
N ALA A 686 5.95 -0.35 13.83
CA ALA A 686 5.99 -1.35 14.89
C ALA A 686 6.87 -2.52 14.49
N SER A 687 7.75 -2.98 15.38
CA SER A 687 8.53 -4.21 15.18
C SER A 687 7.73 -5.47 15.54
N GLY A 688 6.69 -5.37 16.37
CA GLY A 688 5.88 -6.50 16.82
C GLY A 688 4.40 -6.17 16.93
N GLU A 689 3.59 -7.20 17.22
CA GLU A 689 2.12 -7.13 17.17
C GLU A 689 1.54 -6.09 18.15
N ASP A 690 2.02 -6.04 19.39
CA ASP A 690 1.57 -5.04 20.37
C ASP A 690 1.86 -3.60 19.92
N GLY A 691 2.98 -3.39 19.23
CA GLY A 691 3.36 -2.07 18.70
C GLY A 691 2.46 -1.59 17.57
N LEU A 692 1.79 -2.50 16.83
CA LEU A 692 0.91 -2.12 15.71
C LEU A 692 -0.29 -1.31 16.18
N LEU A 693 -0.73 -1.50 17.44
CA LEU A 693 -1.83 -0.76 18.03
C LEU A 693 -1.39 0.61 18.57
N HIS A 694 -0.10 0.93 18.65
CA HIS A 694 0.34 2.24 19.12
C HIS A 694 0.00 3.35 18.10
N LYS A 695 -0.80 4.35 18.46
CA LYS A 695 -1.19 5.44 17.56
C LYS A 695 0.02 6.23 17.04
N ASN A 696 0.17 6.21 15.72
CA ASN A 696 1.13 7.05 15.02
C ASN A 696 0.77 8.55 15.17
N ALA A 697 1.76 9.44 15.11
CA ALA A 697 1.56 10.89 15.20
C ALA A 697 0.61 11.44 14.12
N SER A 698 0.55 10.81 12.94
CA SER A 698 -0.43 11.14 11.90
C SER A 698 -1.89 10.93 12.31
N LEU A 699 -2.15 10.24 13.42
CA LEU A 699 -3.46 10.04 14.03
C LEU A 699 -3.64 10.80 15.35
N ALA A 700 -2.80 11.80 15.63
CA ALA A 700 -2.90 12.62 16.84
C ALA A 700 -4.24 13.36 16.98
N PHE A 701 -5.00 13.52 15.89
CA PHE A 701 -6.36 14.08 15.91
C PHE A 701 -7.41 13.08 16.40
N HIS A 702 -7.16 11.77 16.28
CA HIS A 702 -8.20 10.77 16.47
C HIS A 702 -8.39 10.43 17.95
N ILE A 703 -9.40 11.05 18.54
CA ILE A 703 -9.86 10.77 19.89
C ILE A 703 -10.92 9.65 19.83
N ALA A 704 -10.62 8.51 20.44
CA ALA A 704 -11.56 7.39 20.58
C ALA A 704 -12.25 7.50 21.95
N PRO A 705 -13.57 7.79 22.01
CA PRO A 705 -14.30 7.85 23.28
C PRO A 705 -14.26 6.52 24.02
N GLY A 706 -14.12 6.56 25.34
CA GLY A 706 -14.03 5.38 26.18
C GLY A 706 -12.72 4.58 26.04
N SER A 707 -11.71 5.07 25.30
CA SER A 707 -10.41 4.41 25.25
C SER A 707 -9.64 4.64 26.56
N PRO A 708 -9.25 3.58 27.29
CA PRO A 708 -8.42 3.71 28.48
C PRO A 708 -6.99 4.15 28.14
N GLU A 709 -6.59 4.08 26.87
CA GLU A 709 -5.28 4.50 26.40
C GLU A 709 -5.43 5.38 25.16
N PRO A 710 -5.40 6.72 25.30
CA PRO A 710 -5.56 7.63 24.16
C PRO A 710 -4.50 7.50 23.08
N TRP A 711 -3.33 6.93 23.41
CA TRP A 711 -2.23 6.61 22.49
C TRP A 711 -2.34 5.22 21.84
N THR A 712 -3.41 4.47 22.06
CA THR A 712 -3.62 3.12 21.49
C THR A 712 -4.84 3.11 20.57
N ILE A 713 -4.72 2.41 19.44
CA ILE A 713 -5.78 2.20 18.45
C ILE A 713 -6.68 1.08 18.95
N GLN A 714 -7.97 1.36 19.02
CA GLN A 714 -8.99 0.35 19.22
C GLN A 714 -9.59 -0.02 17.86
N LEU A 715 -9.46 -1.29 17.49
CA LEU A 715 -10.15 -1.84 16.31
C LEU A 715 -11.59 -2.18 16.70
N GLN A 716 -12.51 -2.14 15.73
CA GLN A 716 -13.93 -2.33 15.99
C GLN A 716 -14.28 -3.54 16.87
N ASP A 717 -15.18 -3.27 17.83
CA ASP A 717 -15.73 -4.24 18.79
C ASP A 717 -14.66 -5.02 19.56
N SER A 718 -13.41 -4.49 19.64
CA SER A 718 -12.41 -5.03 20.55
C SER A 718 -12.91 -4.81 21.97
N THR A 719 -13.13 -5.89 22.71
CA THR A 719 -13.46 -5.85 24.14
C THR A 719 -12.18 -5.56 24.92
N GLN A 720 -11.58 -4.39 24.75
CA GLN A 720 -10.65 -3.89 25.76
C GLN A 720 -11.49 -3.33 26.91
N PHE A 721 -11.83 -4.27 27.80
CA PHE A 721 -12.27 -4.15 29.20
C PHE A 721 -13.49 -3.30 29.52
#